data_AF-A0A2D9VCJ0-F1
#
_entry.id   AF-A0A2D9VCJ0-F1
#
_cell.length_a   1.000
_cell.length_b   1.000
_cell.length_c   1.000
_cell.angle_alpha   90.00
_cell.angle_beta   90.00
_cell.angle_gamma   90.00
#
_symmetry.space_group_name_H-M   'P 1'
#
loop_
_entity.id
_entity.type
_entity.pdbx_description
1 polymer ?
#
loop_
_entity_poly.entity_id
_entity_poly.type
_entity_poly.pdbx_seq_one_letter_code
_entity_poly.pdbx_strand_id
1 'polypeptide(L)'
;MLLIILLSSFLFSTDIDLITTNDLHGFIAEQHAYFMNPNNPPKIIGGSGLFKYINNNIDEKKSIILDGGNFFQGHPMSVVDSGRTMIQFMNRVGYTALVPGSDDFIYGSKNLNKLADSSEFPFLISNLECNDCELVSENFKTHMISNIQGVTVGVLGIVDSNLKDKIASNKINGITILDIKETLDHWIKILEPSCNVIIVLTSAGLPYDRERVYNNFISEIKSGLRSQINGYGNLNAVEMGYFAKGVDIIVSGGVSKGYNIPWIDPNTNVMITQNYGNGSSFGHMKLIIEEKILSRYELMIKNSLSQTLLLDDFDPDIDMRDWINQKNSFALDLLYKDFYSNIDFTTSYNSEINLEDTGIPDKWRFPTPEIPDKWRFPALGSKEKLDIITWNCEFFPTADEETINALSEAIYDLNVDIIAFQEIKKNGWFHRMMELLPDYEYIISDQSSFMNQAIIYKRDQFELIRKVEPFAENDYNYAGRPPLRADFFRYADSKYYSIINLHMKCCNSGLNRRKNASKMLYDYVSNELDNGYSNFIVLGDWNDDLKDSYGEHCFQPFLDDQRFHFVTEKIVDDPSQATYPKEPYVSFLDHILVTNTLVPRYSTGFEVSTINMGGYMGGYDIYEKLISDHLPVLLSF
;
A
#
# COMPACT_ATOMS: atom_id res chain seq x y z
N MET A 1 7.51 -40.14 66.54
CA MET A 1 7.67 -38.80 65.95
C MET A 1 7.86 -39.00 64.45
N LEU A 2 6.76 -38.94 63.67
CA LEU A 2 6.81 -39.07 62.21
C LEU A 2 7.22 -37.69 61.64
N LEU A 3 8.37 -37.64 60.98
CA LEU A 3 8.86 -36.44 60.31
C LEU A 3 8.17 -36.35 58.94
N ILE A 4 7.16 -35.48 58.82
CA ILE A 4 6.54 -35.15 57.54
C ILE A 4 7.50 -34.21 56.81
N ILE A 5 8.19 -34.73 55.79
CA ILE A 5 8.96 -33.92 54.85
C ILE A 5 7.95 -33.34 53.87
N LEU A 6 7.57 -32.07 54.08
CA LEU A 6 6.91 -31.25 53.07
C LEU A 6 7.93 -30.98 51.96
N LEU A 7 7.89 -31.78 50.89
CA LEU A 7 8.50 -31.40 49.62
C LEU A 7 7.69 -30.22 49.07
N SER A 8 8.20 -28.99 49.25
CA SER A 8 7.76 -27.86 48.44
C SER A 8 8.22 -28.11 47.01
N SER A 9 7.31 -28.48 46.12
CA SER A 9 7.54 -28.42 44.68
C SER A 9 7.73 -26.96 44.30
N PHE A 10 8.98 -26.55 44.07
CA PHE A 10 9.27 -25.26 43.44
C PHE A 10 8.74 -25.32 42.01
N LEU A 11 7.69 -24.56 41.71
CA LEU A 11 7.26 -24.31 40.34
C LEU A 11 8.39 -23.53 39.65
N PHE A 12 9.05 -24.13 38.67
CA PHE A 12 9.97 -23.42 37.80
C PHE A 12 9.15 -22.53 36.87
N SER A 13 9.23 -21.22 37.12
CA SER A 13 8.64 -20.19 36.28
C SER A 13 9.76 -19.47 35.51
N THR A 14 9.50 -19.15 34.26
CA THR A 14 10.41 -18.44 33.36
C THR A 14 9.60 -17.44 32.56
N ASP A 15 10.14 -16.24 32.34
CA ASP A 15 9.53 -15.22 31.49
C ASP A 15 10.32 -15.05 30.19
N ILE A 16 9.59 -14.97 29.08
CA ILE A 16 10.15 -14.64 27.76
C ILE A 16 9.57 -13.30 27.31
N ASP A 17 10.44 -12.34 26.98
CA ASP A 17 10.04 -11.06 26.40
C ASP A 17 9.67 -11.27 24.92
N LEU A 18 8.40 -11.06 24.56
CA LEU A 18 7.94 -11.06 23.17
C LEU A 18 7.74 -9.61 22.72
N ILE A 19 8.61 -9.17 21.80
CA ILE A 19 8.56 -7.85 21.18
C ILE A 19 8.04 -8.03 19.75
N THR A 20 7.11 -7.19 19.33
CA THR A 20 6.54 -7.28 17.98
C THR A 20 6.55 -5.92 17.29
N THR A 21 6.83 -5.94 15.99
CA THR A 21 6.47 -4.88 15.06
C THR A 21 5.68 -5.47 13.90
N ASN A 22 5.03 -4.62 13.13
CA ASN A 22 4.32 -4.98 11.91
C ASN A 22 4.07 -3.71 11.12
N ASP A 23 3.91 -3.83 9.81
CA ASP A 23 3.53 -2.75 8.92
C ASP A 23 4.40 -1.51 9.16
N LEU A 24 5.72 -1.69 9.27
CA LEU A 24 6.65 -0.58 9.51
C LEU A 24 6.62 0.41 8.34
N HIS A 25 6.35 -0.07 7.13
CA HIS A 25 6.20 0.71 5.92
C HIS A 25 7.37 1.69 5.63
N GLY A 26 8.58 1.37 6.11
CA GLY A 26 9.75 2.25 6.00
C GLY A 26 9.82 3.41 7.02
N PHE A 27 8.81 3.59 7.86
CA PHE A 27 8.71 4.70 8.82
C PHE A 27 9.55 4.46 10.10
N ILE A 28 10.87 4.52 9.99
CA ILE A 28 11.77 4.48 11.17
C ILE A 28 12.34 5.85 11.55
N ALA A 29 12.15 6.87 10.70
CA ALA A 29 12.50 8.25 11.01
C ALA A 29 11.50 8.90 11.97
N GLU A 30 11.84 10.08 12.46
CA GLU A 30 10.94 10.86 13.31
C GLU A 30 9.73 11.34 12.49
N GLN A 31 8.56 11.29 13.10
CA GLN A 31 7.29 11.67 12.46
C GLN A 31 6.36 12.39 13.43
N HIS A 32 5.32 13.01 12.89
CA HIS A 32 4.28 13.68 13.67
C HIS A 32 3.03 12.81 13.78
N ALA A 33 2.53 12.60 15.00
CA ALA A 33 1.33 11.82 15.26
C ALA A 33 0.04 12.61 14.99
N TYR A 34 -0.19 13.01 13.74
CA TYR A 34 -1.40 13.75 13.32
C TYR A 34 -2.70 13.00 13.64
N PHE A 35 -2.65 11.67 13.72
CA PHE A 35 -3.79 10.85 14.13
C PHE A 35 -4.19 11.06 15.60
N MET A 36 -3.28 11.53 16.46
CA MET A 36 -3.58 11.86 17.86
C MET A 36 -4.10 13.28 18.01
N ASN A 37 -3.42 14.24 17.38
CA ASN A 37 -3.82 15.65 17.42
C ASN A 37 -3.40 16.35 16.11
N PRO A 38 -4.33 16.56 15.17
CA PRO A 38 -4.02 17.21 13.89
C PRO A 38 -3.46 18.63 14.01
N ASN A 39 -3.83 19.36 15.07
CA ASN A 39 -3.48 20.78 15.23
C ASN A 39 -2.15 20.97 15.98
N ASN A 40 -1.78 20.02 16.84
CA ASN A 40 -0.52 20.03 17.57
C ASN A 40 -0.05 18.57 17.78
N PRO A 41 0.41 17.91 16.72
CA PRO A 41 0.74 16.49 16.75
C PRO A 41 2.01 16.26 17.59
N PRO A 42 1.97 15.36 18.60
CA PRO A 42 3.18 15.02 19.33
C PRO A 42 4.17 14.31 18.40
N LYS A 43 5.44 14.37 18.76
CA LYS A 43 6.53 13.82 17.96
C LYS A 43 6.77 12.36 18.33
N ILE A 44 6.87 11.50 17.33
CA ILE A 44 7.29 10.11 17.44
C ILE A 44 8.77 10.03 17.04
N ILE A 45 9.59 9.37 17.85
CA ILE A 45 11.05 9.25 17.63
C ILE A 45 11.46 8.03 16.79
N GLY A 46 10.50 7.16 16.47
CA GLY A 46 10.66 6.06 15.53
C GLY A 46 11.71 5.03 15.95
N GLY A 47 12.41 4.47 14.96
CA GLY A 47 13.33 3.35 15.13
C GLY A 47 14.49 3.61 16.09
N SER A 48 14.90 4.88 16.25
CA SER A 48 15.94 5.25 17.22
C SER A 48 15.50 5.04 18.67
N GLY A 49 14.22 5.25 18.97
CA GLY A 49 13.63 4.97 20.27
C GLY A 49 13.45 3.48 20.52
N LEU A 50 12.97 2.74 19.51
CA LEU A 50 12.82 1.28 19.58
C LEU A 50 14.17 0.60 19.85
N PHE A 51 15.20 0.96 19.09
CA PHE A 51 16.55 0.42 19.25
C PHE A 51 17.10 0.68 20.66
N LYS A 52 16.97 1.90 21.18
CA LYS A 52 17.40 2.22 22.55
C LYS A 52 16.62 1.42 23.59
N TYR A 53 15.30 1.33 23.42
CA TYR A 53 14.45 0.58 24.34
C TYR A 53 14.88 -0.88 24.42
N ILE A 54 15.11 -1.53 23.27
CA ILE A 54 15.54 -2.92 23.20
C ILE A 54 16.90 -3.09 23.88
N ASN A 55 17.91 -2.30 23.51
CA ASN A 55 19.25 -2.40 24.09
C ASN A 55 19.30 -2.19 25.61
N ASN A 56 18.44 -1.33 26.15
CA ASN A 56 18.46 -0.99 27.56
C ASN A 56 17.61 -1.92 28.44
N ASN A 57 16.57 -2.53 27.87
CA ASN A 57 15.53 -3.20 28.67
C ASN A 57 15.38 -4.70 28.35
N ILE A 58 15.84 -5.14 27.18
CA ILE A 58 15.61 -6.50 26.68
C ILE A 58 16.92 -7.27 26.72
N ASP A 59 16.89 -8.49 27.27
CA ASP A 59 18.03 -9.41 27.24
C ASP A 59 17.78 -10.41 26.11
N GLU A 60 18.68 -10.39 25.12
CA GLU A 60 18.63 -11.20 23.90
C GLU A 60 18.44 -12.71 24.19
N LYS A 61 18.91 -13.19 25.35
CA LYS A 61 18.86 -14.62 25.71
C LYS A 61 17.51 -15.06 26.26
N LYS A 62 16.61 -14.11 26.53
CA LYS A 62 15.27 -14.34 27.07
C LYS A 62 14.18 -13.65 26.23
N SER A 63 14.49 -13.27 25.00
CA SER A 63 13.56 -12.53 24.15
C SER A 63 13.38 -13.12 22.77
N ILE A 64 12.23 -12.84 22.17
CA ILE A 64 11.96 -13.03 20.73
C ILE A 64 11.43 -11.70 20.19
N ILE A 65 12.00 -11.25 19.07
CA ILE A 65 11.61 -10.04 18.37
C ILE A 65 11.07 -10.42 17.00
N LEU A 66 9.77 -10.23 16.75
CA LEU A 66 9.10 -10.66 15.53
C LEU A 66 8.56 -9.48 14.72
N ASP A 67 8.60 -9.59 13.39
CA ASP A 67 7.93 -8.64 12.48
C ASP A 67 6.81 -9.31 11.66
N GLY A 68 5.63 -8.69 11.66
CA GLY A 68 4.43 -9.14 10.93
C GLY A 68 4.40 -8.78 9.43
N GLY A 69 5.50 -8.27 8.86
CA GLY A 69 5.62 -7.96 7.44
C GLY A 69 5.21 -6.54 7.05
N ASN A 70 5.23 -6.25 5.75
CA ASN A 70 5.03 -4.91 5.16
C ASN A 70 6.04 -3.90 5.71
N PHE A 71 7.33 -4.25 5.62
CA PHE A 71 8.34 -3.53 6.38
C PHE A 71 8.94 -2.34 5.64
N PHE A 72 8.94 -2.33 4.29
CA PHE A 72 9.68 -1.31 3.53
C PHE A 72 8.85 -0.44 2.56
N GLN A 73 7.67 -0.87 2.13
CA GLN A 73 6.84 -0.08 1.22
C GLN A 73 6.18 1.07 1.98
N GLY A 74 6.13 2.29 1.41
CA GLY A 74 5.33 3.40 1.98
C GLY A 74 6.11 4.68 2.26
N HIS A 75 7.40 4.59 2.56
CA HIS A 75 8.24 5.75 2.85
C HIS A 75 9.44 5.85 1.89
N PRO A 76 9.85 7.06 1.43
CA PRO A 76 10.92 7.22 0.43
C PRO A 76 12.23 6.55 0.83
N MET A 77 12.63 6.67 2.10
CA MET A 77 13.86 6.13 2.66
C MET A 77 14.13 4.65 2.33
N SER A 78 13.08 3.84 2.31
CA SER A 78 13.18 2.40 2.06
C SER A 78 12.80 2.02 0.64
N VAL A 79 12.00 2.84 -0.05
CA VAL A 79 11.68 2.66 -1.47
C VAL A 79 12.90 2.89 -2.37
N VAL A 80 13.69 3.95 -2.13
CA VAL A 80 14.85 4.30 -2.97
C VAL A 80 15.92 3.21 -3.02
N ASP A 81 16.00 2.37 -1.99
CA ASP A 81 16.98 1.28 -1.91
C ASP A 81 16.36 -0.12 -1.90
N SER A 82 15.09 -0.21 -2.28
CA SER A 82 14.32 -1.45 -2.39
C SER A 82 14.28 -2.27 -1.09
N GLY A 83 14.28 -1.60 0.06
CA GLY A 83 14.10 -2.17 1.40
C GLY A 83 15.40 -2.50 2.14
N ARG A 84 16.58 -2.27 1.54
CA ARG A 84 17.86 -2.61 2.17
C ARG A 84 18.10 -1.87 3.48
N THR A 85 17.75 -0.59 3.56
CA THR A 85 17.88 0.19 4.81
C THR A 85 17.04 -0.41 5.93
N MET A 86 15.87 -0.97 5.65
CA MET A 86 15.04 -1.61 6.66
C MET A 86 15.65 -2.90 7.20
N ILE A 87 16.23 -3.75 6.33
CA ILE A 87 16.95 -4.94 6.80
C ILE A 87 18.18 -4.56 7.63
N GLN A 88 18.91 -3.52 7.24
CA GLN A 88 20.02 -3.00 8.04
C GLN A 88 19.57 -2.48 9.42
N PHE A 89 18.39 -1.87 9.50
CA PHE A 89 17.79 -1.47 10.78
C PHE A 89 17.42 -2.69 11.62
N MET A 90 16.72 -3.67 11.03
CA MET A 90 16.29 -4.89 11.72
C MET A 90 17.46 -5.74 12.21
N ASN A 91 18.54 -5.88 11.43
CA ASN A 91 19.75 -6.57 11.88
C ASN A 91 20.36 -5.88 13.10
N ARG A 92 20.44 -4.54 13.11
CA ARG A 92 20.95 -3.79 14.28
C ARG A 92 20.08 -3.97 15.52
N VAL A 93 18.76 -4.02 15.35
CA VAL A 93 17.82 -4.24 16.45
C VAL A 93 17.89 -5.67 17.01
N GLY A 94 18.31 -6.64 16.20
CA GLY A 94 18.39 -8.05 16.59
C GLY A 94 17.07 -8.80 16.42
N TYR A 95 16.36 -8.56 15.32
CA TYR A 95 15.13 -9.30 14.99
C TYR A 95 15.39 -10.80 14.97
N THR A 96 14.41 -11.58 15.45
CA THR A 96 14.49 -13.04 15.52
C THR A 96 13.90 -13.70 14.28
N ALA A 97 12.81 -13.16 13.75
CA ALA A 97 12.19 -13.61 12.50
C ALA A 97 11.21 -12.57 11.95
N LEU A 98 10.91 -12.70 10.66
CA LEU A 98 9.94 -11.89 9.94
C LEU A 98 9.05 -12.79 9.08
N VAL A 99 7.77 -12.46 8.91
CA VAL A 99 6.92 -13.00 7.83
C VAL A 99 6.76 -11.91 6.77
N PRO A 100 7.03 -12.16 5.48
CA PRO A 100 6.81 -11.14 4.46
C PRO A 100 5.32 -10.87 4.29
N GLY A 101 4.95 -9.59 4.24
CA GLY A 101 3.61 -9.12 3.90
C GLY A 101 3.44 -8.91 2.40
N SER A 102 2.23 -8.55 1.96
CA SER A 102 1.95 -8.34 0.53
C SER A 102 2.85 -7.27 -0.07
N ASP A 103 3.09 -6.19 0.67
CA ASP A 103 3.81 -5.03 0.16
C ASP A 103 5.31 -5.30 0.02
N ASP A 104 5.80 -6.38 0.62
CA ASP A 104 7.18 -6.80 0.46
C ASP A 104 7.45 -7.47 -0.91
N PHE A 105 6.38 -7.81 -1.65
CA PHE A 105 6.44 -8.39 -3.00
C PHE A 105 6.32 -7.37 -4.15
N ILE A 106 6.14 -6.07 -3.89
CA ILE A 106 5.91 -5.07 -4.95
C ILE A 106 7.07 -4.99 -5.96
N TYR A 107 8.30 -5.27 -5.52
CA TYR A 107 9.51 -5.34 -6.35
C TYR A 107 9.86 -6.75 -6.81
N GLY A 108 8.99 -7.73 -6.53
CA GLY A 108 9.08 -9.11 -6.96
C GLY A 108 10.05 -9.99 -6.16
N SER A 109 9.94 -11.29 -6.37
CA SER A 109 10.68 -12.32 -5.62
C SER A 109 12.21 -12.15 -5.66
N LYS A 110 12.77 -11.63 -6.77
CA LYS A 110 14.21 -11.27 -6.85
C LYS A 110 14.65 -10.26 -5.80
N ASN A 111 13.83 -9.24 -5.54
CA ASN A 111 14.14 -8.26 -4.51
C ASN A 111 14.04 -8.93 -3.14
N LEU A 112 12.98 -9.70 -2.91
CA LEU A 112 12.77 -10.39 -1.65
C LEU A 112 13.91 -11.37 -1.31
N ASN A 113 14.44 -12.11 -2.30
CA ASN A 113 15.64 -12.94 -2.12
C ASN A 113 16.82 -12.11 -1.61
N LYS A 114 17.11 -10.96 -2.25
CA LYS A 114 18.24 -10.11 -1.86
C LYS A 114 18.09 -9.57 -0.45
N LEU A 115 16.86 -9.22 -0.04
CA LEU A 115 16.57 -8.75 1.31
C LEU A 115 16.77 -9.88 2.32
N ALA A 116 16.23 -11.07 2.05
CA ALA A 116 16.40 -12.26 2.89
C ALA A 116 17.87 -12.70 2.98
N ASP A 117 18.65 -12.66 1.89
CA ASP A 117 20.07 -13.00 1.90
C ASP A 117 20.91 -11.99 2.70
N SER A 118 20.39 -10.78 2.92
CA SER A 118 21.04 -9.72 3.70
C SER A 118 20.58 -9.65 5.16
N SER A 119 19.56 -10.41 5.55
CA SER A 119 19.06 -10.43 6.93
C SER A 119 19.81 -11.45 7.78
N GLU A 120 20.01 -11.11 9.05
CA GLU A 120 20.63 -12.01 10.05
C GLU A 120 19.60 -12.97 10.69
N PHE A 121 18.35 -12.87 10.26
CA PHE A 121 17.19 -13.64 10.73
C PHE A 121 16.41 -14.23 9.55
N PRO A 122 15.72 -15.37 9.74
CA PRO A 122 14.96 -16.01 8.68
C PRO A 122 13.66 -15.28 8.36
N PHE A 123 13.26 -15.41 7.10
CA PHE A 123 11.93 -15.03 6.62
C PHE A 123 11.05 -16.29 6.65
N LEU A 124 9.99 -16.27 7.44
CA LEU A 124 9.14 -17.42 7.69
C LEU A 124 7.98 -17.49 6.71
N ILE A 125 7.92 -18.54 5.89
CA ILE A 125 6.96 -18.73 4.80
C ILE A 125 6.58 -20.21 4.73
N SER A 126 5.40 -20.58 5.24
CA SER A 126 4.93 -21.97 5.23
C SER A 126 3.84 -22.29 4.19
N ASN A 127 3.17 -21.27 3.65
CA ASN A 127 2.04 -21.41 2.75
C ASN A 127 2.31 -20.93 1.31
N LEU A 128 3.58 -20.69 0.94
CA LEU A 128 3.96 -20.40 -0.44
C LEU A 128 4.80 -21.55 -0.99
N GLU A 129 4.36 -22.15 -2.08
CA GLU A 129 5.14 -23.10 -2.86
C GLU A 129 5.70 -22.42 -4.11
N CYS A 130 6.96 -22.68 -4.37
CA CYS A 130 7.67 -22.15 -5.52
C CYS A 130 7.79 -23.22 -6.60
N ASN A 131 6.93 -23.15 -7.63
CA ASN A 131 7.00 -24.02 -8.81
C ASN A 131 7.61 -23.21 -9.95
N ASP A 132 8.88 -23.47 -10.29
CA ASP A 132 9.63 -22.70 -11.30
C ASP A 132 9.59 -21.17 -11.07
N CYS A 133 9.67 -20.75 -9.80
CA CYS A 133 9.55 -19.35 -9.39
C CYS A 133 10.88 -18.76 -8.90
N GLU A 134 10.94 -17.44 -8.75
CA GLU A 134 12.15 -16.73 -8.31
C GLU A 134 12.22 -16.54 -6.78
N LEU A 135 11.59 -17.40 -5.97
CA LEU A 135 11.63 -17.36 -4.50
C LEU A 135 12.55 -18.49 -3.99
N VAL A 136 13.85 -18.21 -3.89
CA VAL A 136 14.89 -19.27 -3.79
C VAL A 136 15.93 -19.05 -2.69
N SER A 137 15.88 -17.95 -1.95
CA SER A 137 16.82 -17.71 -0.84
C SER A 137 16.80 -18.85 0.18
N GLU A 138 17.97 -19.30 0.62
CA GLU A 138 18.08 -20.29 1.69
C GLU A 138 17.60 -19.74 3.04
N ASN A 139 17.47 -18.43 3.17
CA ASN A 139 16.99 -17.79 4.40
C ASN A 139 15.45 -17.78 4.50
N PHE A 140 14.74 -18.22 3.45
CA PHE A 140 13.34 -18.59 3.57
C PHE A 140 13.21 -19.93 4.29
N LYS A 141 12.48 -19.94 5.42
CA LYS A 141 12.20 -21.14 6.22
C LYS A 141 10.70 -21.24 6.43
N THR A 142 10.16 -22.44 6.61
CA THR A 142 8.73 -22.57 6.95
C THR A 142 8.46 -22.18 8.41
N HIS A 143 9.38 -22.57 9.28
CA HIS A 143 9.35 -22.33 10.72
C HIS A 143 10.77 -22.24 11.28
N MET A 144 10.86 -21.82 12.54
CA MET A 144 12.07 -21.94 13.35
C MET A 144 11.74 -22.51 14.73
N ILE A 145 12.72 -23.16 15.37
CA ILE A 145 12.61 -23.62 16.75
C ILE A 145 13.80 -23.10 17.53
N SER A 146 13.56 -22.40 18.63
CA SER A 146 14.60 -21.83 19.49
C SER A 146 14.46 -22.34 20.92
N ASN A 147 15.58 -22.55 21.61
CA ASN A 147 15.58 -22.84 23.05
C ASN A 147 15.88 -21.56 23.83
N ILE A 148 14.91 -21.10 24.61
CA ILE A 148 15.02 -19.88 25.42
C ILE A 148 14.85 -20.29 26.87
N GLN A 149 15.94 -20.20 27.63
CA GLN A 149 15.96 -20.56 29.06
C GLN A 149 15.37 -21.96 29.36
N GLY A 150 15.58 -22.93 28.46
CA GLY A 150 15.09 -24.31 28.63
C GLY A 150 13.68 -24.58 28.09
N VAL A 151 12.99 -23.56 27.58
CA VAL A 151 11.71 -23.64 26.86
C VAL A 151 11.99 -23.71 25.36
N THR A 152 11.42 -24.70 24.66
CA THR A 152 11.45 -24.73 23.19
C THR A 152 10.29 -23.91 22.61
N VAL A 153 10.60 -22.86 21.85
CA VAL A 153 9.61 -22.01 21.18
C VAL A 153 9.68 -22.26 19.68
N GLY A 154 8.58 -22.71 19.10
CA GLY A 154 8.40 -22.84 17.64
C GLY A 154 7.70 -21.60 17.08
N VAL A 155 8.20 -21.06 15.97
CA VAL A 155 7.56 -19.95 15.25
C VAL A 155 7.28 -20.39 13.82
N LEU A 156 6.00 -20.38 13.41
CA LEU A 156 5.52 -20.75 12.08
C LEU A 156 5.11 -19.50 11.29
N GLY A 157 5.58 -19.32 10.06
CA GLY A 157 5.24 -18.15 9.24
C GLY A 157 4.10 -18.40 8.26
N ILE A 158 3.08 -17.53 8.21
CA ILE A 158 1.96 -17.61 7.26
C ILE A 158 1.78 -16.27 6.55
N VAL A 159 2.04 -16.25 5.25
CA VAL A 159 1.85 -15.07 4.38
C VAL A 159 0.37 -14.89 4.05
N ASP A 160 -0.09 -13.66 3.90
CA ASP A 160 -1.46 -13.35 3.46
C ASP A 160 -1.80 -14.04 2.13
N SER A 161 -2.85 -14.86 2.14
CA SER A 161 -3.33 -15.56 0.95
C SER A 161 -3.94 -14.66 -0.13
N ASN A 162 -4.26 -13.39 0.19
CA ASN A 162 -4.77 -12.39 -0.77
C ASN A 162 -3.67 -11.79 -1.66
N LEU A 163 -2.45 -12.34 -1.65
CA LEU A 163 -1.32 -11.80 -2.40
C LEU A 163 -1.63 -11.60 -3.89
N LYS A 164 -2.38 -12.51 -4.52
CA LYS A 164 -2.78 -12.41 -5.95
C LYS A 164 -3.72 -11.23 -6.24
N ASP A 165 -4.52 -10.83 -5.27
CA ASP A 165 -5.40 -9.67 -5.40
C ASP A 165 -4.63 -8.36 -5.25
N LYS A 166 -3.60 -8.37 -4.40
CA LYS A 166 -2.85 -7.17 -4.00
C LYS A 166 -1.62 -6.90 -4.86
N ILE A 167 -1.05 -7.92 -5.50
CA ILE A 167 0.23 -7.82 -6.20
C ILE A 167 0.08 -8.26 -7.66
N ALA A 168 0.73 -7.52 -8.56
CA ALA A 168 0.74 -7.83 -9.99
C ALA A 168 1.30 -9.26 -10.23
N SER A 169 0.65 -10.01 -11.12
CA SER A 169 0.95 -11.42 -11.38
C SER A 169 2.42 -11.64 -11.78
N ASN A 170 2.99 -10.72 -12.55
CA ASN A 170 4.39 -10.76 -12.97
C ASN A 170 5.42 -10.65 -11.82
N LYS A 171 5.03 -10.12 -10.64
CA LYS A 171 5.90 -10.02 -9.45
C LYS A 171 5.94 -11.29 -8.61
N ILE A 172 4.91 -12.12 -8.72
CA ILE A 172 4.70 -13.36 -7.95
C ILE A 172 4.57 -14.58 -8.86
N ASN A 173 5.13 -14.49 -10.08
CA ASN A 173 5.05 -15.56 -11.07
C ASN A 173 5.64 -16.88 -10.53
N GLY A 174 4.95 -17.99 -10.74
CA GLY A 174 5.32 -19.32 -10.25
C GLY A 174 5.03 -19.59 -8.76
N ILE A 175 4.53 -18.60 -8.01
CA ILE A 175 4.14 -18.79 -6.60
C ILE A 175 2.73 -19.38 -6.53
N THR A 176 2.63 -20.55 -5.92
CA THR A 176 1.36 -21.15 -5.50
C THR A 176 1.13 -20.84 -4.02
N ILE A 177 -0.06 -20.30 -3.71
CA ILE A 177 -0.48 -20.03 -2.33
C ILE A 177 -1.29 -21.24 -1.85
N LEU A 178 -0.85 -21.87 -0.78
CA LEU A 178 -1.51 -23.00 -0.15
C LEU A 178 -2.68 -22.56 0.74
N ASP A 179 -3.63 -23.46 0.94
CA ASP A 179 -4.75 -23.26 1.87
C ASP A 179 -4.22 -23.07 3.30
N ILE A 180 -4.62 -21.97 3.94
CA ILE A 180 -4.13 -21.61 5.28
C ILE A 180 -4.52 -22.66 6.33
N LYS A 181 -5.75 -23.19 6.27
CA LYS A 181 -6.20 -24.18 7.24
C LYS A 181 -5.41 -25.48 7.07
N GLU A 182 -5.23 -25.96 5.84
CA GLU A 182 -4.42 -27.16 5.58
C GLU A 182 -2.97 -26.98 6.00
N THR A 183 -2.40 -25.79 5.77
CA THR A 183 -1.06 -25.42 6.20
C THR A 183 -0.93 -25.46 7.73
N LEU A 184 -1.89 -24.86 8.45
CA LEU A 184 -1.95 -24.90 9.92
C LEU A 184 -2.04 -26.35 10.43
N ASP A 185 -2.98 -27.14 9.92
CA ASP A 185 -3.19 -28.54 10.33
C ASP A 185 -1.90 -29.37 10.15
N HIS A 186 -1.18 -29.15 9.05
CA HIS A 186 0.07 -29.85 8.76
C HIS A 186 1.19 -29.47 9.73
N TRP A 187 1.48 -28.17 9.85
CA TRP A 187 2.66 -27.71 10.58
C TRP A 187 2.49 -27.73 12.09
N ILE A 188 1.29 -27.46 12.62
CA ILE A 188 1.04 -27.57 14.07
C ILE A 188 1.33 -28.99 14.55
N LYS A 189 0.87 -30.01 13.80
CA LYS A 189 1.12 -31.42 14.10
C LYS A 189 2.61 -31.78 14.12
N ILE A 190 3.43 -31.10 13.33
CA ILE A 190 4.89 -31.29 13.29
C ILE A 190 5.58 -30.60 14.47
N LEU A 191 5.12 -29.39 14.83
CA LEU A 191 5.74 -28.57 15.86
C LEU A 191 5.38 -29.02 17.29
N GLU A 192 4.12 -29.38 17.52
CA GLU A 192 3.55 -29.71 18.84
C GLU A 192 4.39 -30.74 19.64
N PRO A 193 4.92 -31.83 19.07
CA PRO A 193 5.72 -32.79 19.82
C PRO A 193 7.09 -32.27 20.29
N SER A 194 7.58 -31.17 19.73
CA SER A 194 8.94 -30.65 19.93
C SER A 194 8.99 -29.26 20.57
N CYS A 195 7.85 -28.57 20.64
CA CYS A 195 7.73 -27.21 21.13
C CYS A 195 6.96 -27.19 22.47
N ASN A 196 7.42 -26.35 23.38
CA ASN A 196 6.71 -25.99 24.60
C ASN A 196 5.74 -24.84 24.38
N VAL A 197 6.11 -23.92 23.48
CA VAL A 197 5.27 -22.81 23.05
C VAL A 197 5.30 -22.75 21.52
N ILE A 198 4.13 -22.56 20.89
CA ILE A 198 4.00 -22.37 19.44
C ILE A 198 3.41 -21.00 19.16
N ILE A 199 4.13 -20.23 18.32
CA ILE A 199 3.72 -18.93 17.81
C ILE A 199 3.47 -19.06 16.31
N VAL A 200 2.32 -18.60 15.84
CA VAL A 200 2.10 -18.32 14.42
C VAL A 200 2.40 -16.84 14.17
N LEU A 201 3.32 -16.56 13.25
CA LEU A 201 3.63 -15.22 12.77
C LEU A 201 2.99 -15.04 11.40
N THR A 202 2.09 -14.06 11.22
CA THR A 202 1.33 -13.90 9.98
C THR A 202 1.19 -12.45 9.53
N SER A 203 1.07 -12.25 8.22
CA SER A 203 0.78 -10.93 7.62
C SER A 203 -0.68 -10.79 7.16
N ALA A 204 -1.59 -11.65 7.62
CA ALA A 204 -2.97 -11.71 7.14
C ALA A 204 -3.92 -10.66 7.75
N GLY A 205 -3.44 -9.90 8.71
CA GLY A 205 -4.13 -8.77 9.31
C GLY A 205 -5.21 -9.14 10.33
N LEU A 206 -5.68 -8.10 11.01
CA LEU A 206 -6.79 -8.16 11.95
C LEU A 206 -8.03 -7.44 11.43
N PRO A 207 -9.23 -7.99 11.68
CA PRO A 207 -10.46 -7.27 11.38
C PRO A 207 -10.64 -6.03 12.27
N TYR A 208 -11.27 -4.99 11.71
CA TYR A 208 -11.62 -3.79 12.46
C TYR A 208 -12.64 -4.08 13.56
N ASP A 209 -13.70 -4.83 13.22
CA ASP A 209 -14.75 -5.27 14.13
C ASP A 209 -14.64 -6.79 14.34
N ARG A 210 -13.79 -7.18 15.30
CA ARG A 210 -13.41 -8.58 15.53
C ARG A 210 -14.56 -9.48 15.95
N GLU A 211 -15.46 -8.96 16.79
CA GLU A 211 -16.62 -9.71 17.27
C GLU A 211 -17.60 -9.97 16.12
N ARG A 212 -17.89 -8.94 15.32
CA ARG A 212 -18.78 -9.09 14.16
C ARG A 212 -18.20 -10.05 13.13
N VAL A 213 -16.92 -9.90 12.79
CA VAL A 213 -16.25 -10.76 11.81
C VAL A 213 -16.22 -12.21 12.30
N TYR A 214 -15.83 -12.46 13.55
CA TYR A 214 -15.83 -13.81 14.12
C TYR A 214 -17.24 -14.43 14.14
N ASN A 215 -18.26 -13.70 14.60
CA ASN A 215 -19.62 -14.23 14.65
C ASN A 215 -20.19 -14.54 13.26
N ASN A 216 -19.90 -13.70 12.27
CA ASN A 216 -20.26 -13.96 10.88
C ASN A 216 -19.56 -15.22 10.36
N PHE A 217 -18.26 -15.33 10.58
CA PHE A 217 -17.47 -16.49 10.20
C PHE A 217 -18.02 -17.80 10.80
N ILE A 218 -18.37 -17.80 12.10
CA ILE A 218 -19.00 -18.94 12.75
C ILE A 218 -20.39 -19.26 12.16
N SER A 219 -21.18 -18.25 11.79
CA SER A 219 -22.46 -18.45 11.10
C SER A 219 -22.27 -19.10 9.72
N GLU A 220 -21.27 -18.65 8.96
CA GLU A 220 -20.90 -19.20 7.64
C GLU A 220 -20.45 -20.67 7.76
N ILE A 221 -19.67 -21.01 8.79
CA ILE A 221 -19.28 -22.41 9.06
C ILE A 221 -20.50 -23.26 9.37
N LYS A 222 -21.36 -22.81 10.29
CA LYS A 222 -22.54 -23.59 10.75
C LYS A 222 -23.57 -23.81 9.65
N SER A 223 -23.72 -22.84 8.75
CA SER A 223 -24.62 -22.93 7.59
C SER A 223 -24.04 -23.75 6.43
N GLY A 224 -22.73 -24.08 6.47
CA GLY A 224 -22.02 -24.69 5.35
C GLY A 224 -21.73 -23.72 4.20
N LEU A 225 -22.08 -22.44 4.34
CA LEU A 225 -21.83 -21.41 3.33
C LEU A 225 -20.32 -21.20 3.11
N ARG A 226 -19.54 -21.26 4.20
CA ARG A 226 -18.09 -21.02 4.11
C ARG A 226 -17.40 -21.99 3.17
N SER A 227 -17.70 -23.28 3.28
CA SER A 227 -17.10 -24.31 2.43
C SER A 227 -17.59 -24.27 0.98
N GLN A 228 -18.75 -23.66 0.71
CA GLN A 228 -19.32 -23.57 -0.64
C GLN A 228 -18.83 -22.36 -1.43
N ILE A 229 -18.56 -21.24 -0.77
CA ILE A 229 -18.24 -19.96 -1.45
C ILE A 229 -16.79 -19.56 -1.21
N ASN A 230 -16.39 -19.37 0.04
CA ASN A 230 -15.12 -18.70 0.39
C ASN A 230 -13.97 -19.67 0.70
N GLY A 231 -14.29 -20.94 0.99
CA GLY A 231 -13.33 -21.93 1.47
C GLY A 231 -12.65 -21.52 2.79
N TYR A 232 -11.55 -22.21 3.09
CA TYR A 232 -10.69 -21.93 4.24
C TYR A 232 -9.26 -21.53 3.84
N GLY A 233 -9.04 -21.33 2.53
CA GLY A 233 -7.74 -20.97 1.99
C GLY A 233 -7.34 -19.54 2.31
N ASN A 234 -8.33 -18.69 2.62
CA ASN A 234 -8.15 -17.30 2.98
C ASN A 234 -8.81 -17.00 4.32
N LEU A 235 -8.00 -16.62 5.29
CA LEU A 235 -8.37 -16.37 6.67
C LEU A 235 -7.57 -15.16 7.17
N ASN A 236 -8.24 -14.22 7.84
CA ASN A 236 -7.53 -13.25 8.67
C ASN A 236 -7.08 -13.90 10.00
N ALA A 237 -6.25 -13.22 10.78
CA ALA A 237 -5.69 -13.82 12.00
C ALA A 237 -6.75 -14.25 13.03
N VAL A 238 -7.88 -13.55 13.14
CA VAL A 238 -9.00 -13.95 14.03
C VAL A 238 -9.67 -15.23 13.54
N GLU A 239 -9.88 -15.38 12.23
CA GLU A 239 -10.44 -16.61 11.66
C GLU A 239 -9.45 -17.79 11.75
N MET A 240 -8.14 -17.54 11.61
CA MET A 240 -7.11 -18.57 11.85
C MET A 240 -7.16 -19.11 13.27
N GLY A 241 -7.43 -18.24 14.25
CA GLY A 241 -7.52 -18.60 15.65
C GLY A 241 -8.48 -19.76 15.92
N TYR A 242 -9.57 -19.83 15.15
CA TYR A 242 -10.55 -20.89 15.25
C TYR A 242 -9.97 -22.28 14.89
N PHE A 243 -9.01 -22.36 13.98
CA PHE A 243 -8.38 -23.62 13.53
C PHE A 243 -7.05 -23.92 14.22
N ALA A 244 -6.45 -22.95 14.90
CA ALA A 244 -5.10 -23.03 15.46
C ALA A 244 -5.02 -23.77 16.81
N LYS A 245 -5.71 -24.92 16.95
CA LYS A 245 -5.64 -25.71 18.19
C LYS A 245 -4.22 -26.25 18.39
N GLY A 246 -3.63 -25.97 19.56
CA GLY A 246 -2.23 -26.32 19.87
C GLY A 246 -1.24 -25.17 19.63
N VAL A 247 -1.70 -24.05 19.08
CA VAL A 247 -0.96 -22.79 19.03
C VAL A 247 -1.27 -21.99 20.29
N ASP A 248 -0.26 -21.35 20.87
CA ASP A 248 -0.41 -20.48 22.03
C ASP A 248 -0.71 -19.04 21.63
N ILE A 249 -0.03 -18.54 20.60
CA ILE A 249 -0.11 -17.14 20.16
C ILE A 249 -0.11 -17.03 18.63
N ILE A 250 -0.97 -16.17 18.09
CA ILE A 250 -0.89 -15.64 16.73
C ILE A 250 -0.45 -14.17 16.81
N VAL A 251 0.74 -13.88 16.29
CA VAL A 251 1.26 -12.53 16.08
C VAL A 251 0.99 -12.15 14.63
N SER A 252 0.18 -11.12 14.43
CA SER A 252 -0.27 -10.67 13.12
C SER A 252 0.38 -9.35 12.73
N GLY A 253 0.50 -9.12 11.42
CA GLY A 253 0.68 -7.86 10.72
C GLY A 253 -0.19 -7.83 9.47
N GLY A 254 -0.01 -6.89 8.56
CA GLY A 254 -0.73 -6.80 7.27
C GLY A 254 -1.85 -5.75 7.24
N VAL A 255 -2.16 -5.15 8.38
CA VAL A 255 -3.00 -3.96 8.49
C VAL A 255 -2.43 -3.09 9.60
N SER A 256 -2.25 -1.79 9.36
CA SER A 256 -1.64 -0.85 10.33
C SER A 256 -2.49 -0.55 11.59
N LYS A 257 -3.44 -1.42 11.95
CA LYS A 257 -4.34 -1.31 13.11
C LYS A 257 -3.99 -2.37 14.17
N GLY A 258 -3.85 -1.97 15.44
CA GLY A 258 -3.65 -2.90 16.55
C GLY A 258 -4.91 -3.19 17.38
N TYR A 259 -4.79 -4.15 18.31
CA TYR A 259 -5.70 -4.31 19.44
C TYR A 259 -4.98 -3.90 20.74
N ASN A 260 -5.68 -3.18 21.62
CA ASN A 260 -5.10 -2.75 22.90
C ASN A 260 -4.73 -3.92 23.81
N ILE A 261 -5.48 -5.03 23.74
CA ILE A 261 -5.18 -6.27 24.45
C ILE A 261 -5.35 -7.45 23.50
N PRO A 262 -4.59 -8.55 23.70
CA PRO A 262 -4.78 -9.77 22.93
C PRO A 262 -6.24 -10.21 22.91
N TRP A 263 -6.71 -10.63 21.74
CA TRP A 263 -8.02 -11.29 21.62
C TRP A 263 -7.83 -12.78 21.85
N ILE A 264 -8.70 -13.39 22.65
CA ILE A 264 -8.63 -14.82 22.97
C ILE A 264 -9.68 -15.52 22.14
N ASP A 265 -9.27 -16.46 21.29
CA ASP A 265 -10.22 -17.22 20.50
C ASP A 265 -11.13 -18.08 21.40
N PRO A 266 -12.47 -17.98 21.28
CA PRO A 266 -13.39 -18.74 22.12
C PRO A 266 -13.38 -20.26 21.89
N ASN A 267 -12.83 -20.74 20.77
CA ASN A 267 -12.83 -22.16 20.40
C ASN A 267 -11.52 -22.86 20.81
N THR A 268 -10.37 -22.22 20.61
CA THR A 268 -9.05 -22.81 20.84
C THR A 268 -8.31 -22.22 22.05
N ASN A 269 -8.75 -21.07 22.56
CA ASN A 269 -8.06 -20.23 23.55
C ASN A 269 -6.72 -19.64 23.09
N VAL A 270 -6.41 -19.68 21.78
CA VAL A 270 -5.20 -19.04 21.26
C VAL A 270 -5.27 -17.53 21.43
N MET A 271 -4.14 -16.91 21.80
CA MET A 271 -4.04 -15.46 21.93
C MET A 271 -3.70 -14.82 20.59
N ILE A 272 -4.42 -13.79 20.19
CA ILE A 272 -4.25 -13.14 18.89
C ILE A 272 -3.90 -11.67 19.11
N THR A 273 -2.78 -11.25 18.55
CA THR A 273 -2.13 -9.98 18.84
C THR A 273 -1.60 -9.31 17.58
N GLN A 274 -1.66 -7.98 17.55
CA GLN A 274 -1.05 -7.10 16.56
C GLN A 274 -0.99 -5.69 17.18
N ASN A 275 0.14 -5.00 17.00
CA ASN A 275 0.28 -3.59 17.40
C ASN A 275 -0.09 -2.65 16.23
N TYR A 276 -0.16 -1.35 16.52
CA TYR A 276 -0.32 -0.35 15.47
C TYR A 276 0.97 -0.23 14.63
N GLY A 277 0.80 -0.03 13.32
CA GLY A 277 1.89 0.02 12.35
C GLY A 277 2.50 1.41 12.14
N ASN A 278 3.04 1.63 10.94
CA ASN A 278 3.72 2.84 10.45
C ASN A 278 4.88 3.30 11.35
N GLY A 279 5.57 2.37 12.01
CA GLY A 279 6.65 2.66 12.96
C GLY A 279 6.26 3.61 14.11
N SER A 280 4.96 3.73 14.39
CA SER A 280 4.43 4.60 15.44
C SER A 280 4.57 3.98 16.83
N SER A 281 4.49 2.65 16.90
CA SER A 281 4.50 1.87 18.13
C SER A 281 5.11 0.49 17.92
N PHE A 282 5.44 -0.18 19.01
CA PHE A 282 5.81 -1.60 19.02
C PHE A 282 5.01 -2.33 20.10
N GLY A 283 4.83 -3.64 19.95
CA GLY A 283 4.24 -4.51 20.97
C GLY A 283 5.30 -5.00 21.95
N HIS A 284 4.95 -5.08 23.24
CA HIS A 284 5.79 -5.78 24.22
C HIS A 284 4.92 -6.49 25.27
N MET A 285 5.05 -7.81 25.31
CA MET A 285 4.44 -8.65 26.33
C MET A 285 5.46 -9.63 26.91
N LYS A 286 5.34 -9.90 28.21
CA LYS A 286 6.07 -10.98 28.86
C LYS A 286 5.21 -12.23 28.87
N LEU A 287 5.76 -13.33 28.35
CA LEU A 287 5.15 -14.64 28.35
C LEU A 287 5.61 -15.39 29.59
N ILE A 288 4.69 -15.68 30.51
CA ILE A 288 5.02 -16.39 31.75
C ILE A 288 4.77 -17.88 31.55
N ILE A 289 5.85 -18.64 31.63
CA ILE A 289 5.88 -20.07 31.34
C ILE A 289 6.12 -20.80 32.65
N GLU A 290 5.19 -21.68 33.00
CA GLU A 290 5.23 -22.51 34.20
C GLU A 290 5.17 -23.96 33.77
N GLU A 291 6.13 -24.76 34.23
CA GLU A 291 6.24 -26.18 33.84
C GLU A 291 6.26 -26.41 32.31
N LYS A 292 6.90 -25.48 31.57
CA LYS A 292 7.00 -25.48 30.10
C LYS A 292 5.66 -25.31 29.37
N ILE A 293 4.66 -24.70 30.02
CA ILE A 293 3.38 -24.34 29.41
C ILE A 293 3.21 -22.83 29.57
N LEU A 294 2.69 -22.16 28.54
CA LEU A 294 2.32 -20.75 28.64
C LEU A 294 1.14 -20.60 29.60
N SER A 295 1.39 -20.03 30.78
CA SER A 295 0.41 -19.90 31.87
C SER A 295 -0.36 -18.59 31.77
N ARG A 296 0.35 -17.48 31.52
CA ARG A 296 -0.23 -16.13 31.39
C ARG A 296 0.69 -15.20 30.61
N TYR A 297 0.20 -13.99 30.35
CA TYR A 297 1.01 -12.89 29.84
C TYR A 297 0.91 -11.65 30.73
N GLU A 298 1.93 -10.80 30.68
CA GLU A 298 1.96 -9.50 31.33
C GLU A 298 2.25 -8.42 30.28
N LEU A 299 1.48 -7.32 30.31
CA LEU A 299 1.69 -6.17 29.43
C LEU A 299 2.53 -5.11 30.15
N MET A 300 3.47 -4.52 29.43
CA MET A 300 4.34 -3.47 30.00
C MET A 300 3.61 -2.14 30.21
N ILE A 301 2.53 -1.92 29.47
CA ILE A 301 1.61 -0.81 29.67
C ILE A 301 0.24 -1.36 30.07
N LYS A 302 -0.34 -0.77 31.12
CA LYS A 302 -1.66 -1.18 31.61
C LYS A 302 -2.70 -1.09 30.50
N ASN A 303 -3.33 -2.23 30.19
CA ASN A 303 -4.35 -2.36 29.15
C ASN A 303 -3.89 -1.93 27.74
N SER A 304 -2.58 -1.96 27.45
CA SER A 304 -2.04 -1.68 26.13
C SER A 304 -0.88 -2.61 25.79
N LEU A 305 -1.05 -3.40 24.74
CA LEU A 305 0.01 -4.16 24.08
C LEU A 305 1.01 -3.21 23.42
N SER A 306 0.51 -2.19 22.73
CA SER A 306 1.31 -1.25 21.97
C SER A 306 1.88 -0.15 22.87
N GLN A 307 3.15 0.17 22.64
CA GLN A 307 3.84 1.32 23.22
C GLN A 307 4.17 2.32 22.11
N THR A 308 3.51 3.48 22.12
CA THR A 308 3.77 4.54 21.13
C THR A 308 5.09 5.23 21.47
N LEU A 309 5.97 5.37 20.47
CA LEU A 309 7.33 5.91 20.64
C LEU A 309 7.33 7.44 20.71
N LEU A 310 6.54 8.02 21.60
CA LEU A 310 6.44 9.46 21.81
C LEU A 310 7.74 10.01 22.41
N LEU A 311 8.18 11.17 21.92
CA LEU A 311 9.38 11.85 22.41
C LEU A 311 9.34 12.16 23.92
N ASP A 312 8.15 12.36 24.50
CA ASP A 312 7.99 12.64 25.93
C ASP A 312 8.17 11.38 26.80
N ASP A 313 8.01 10.18 26.22
CA ASP A 313 8.05 8.89 26.93
C ASP A 313 9.35 8.11 26.63
N PHE A 314 9.99 8.38 25.49
CA PHE A 314 11.18 7.67 25.02
C PHE A 314 12.28 8.63 24.60
N ASP A 315 13.52 8.25 24.90
CA ASP A 315 14.70 8.91 24.37
C ASP A 315 15.25 8.15 23.15
N PRO A 316 15.78 8.84 22.13
CA PRO A 316 16.47 8.19 21.03
C PRO A 316 17.87 7.72 21.45
N ASP A 317 18.33 6.65 20.81
CA ASP A 317 19.76 6.39 20.68
C ASP A 317 20.35 7.36 19.64
N ILE A 318 21.42 8.06 20.00
CA ILE A 318 21.94 9.18 19.19
C ILE A 318 22.57 8.70 17.90
N ASP A 319 23.40 7.65 17.95
CA ASP A 319 24.09 7.13 16.77
C ASP A 319 23.09 6.50 15.78
N MET A 320 22.09 5.77 16.29
CA MET A 320 21.01 5.24 15.48
C MET A 320 20.18 6.36 14.85
N ARG A 321 19.84 7.41 15.62
CA ARG A 321 19.08 8.55 15.10
C ARG A 321 19.83 9.27 13.99
N ASP A 322 21.13 9.49 14.15
CA ASP A 322 21.97 10.12 13.13
C ASP A 322 22.08 9.27 11.87
N TRP A 323 22.22 7.94 12.02
CA TRP A 323 22.20 7.01 10.89
C TRP A 323 20.86 7.04 10.14
N ILE A 324 19.74 7.00 10.85
CA ILE A 324 18.39 7.09 10.26
C ILE A 324 18.20 8.42 9.53
N ASN A 325 18.59 9.53 10.16
CA ASN A 325 18.49 10.86 9.56
C ASN A 325 19.32 10.96 8.28
N GLN A 326 20.53 10.41 8.25
CA GLN A 326 21.37 10.38 7.05
C GLN A 326 20.69 9.61 5.90
N LYS A 327 20.12 8.45 6.20
CA LYS A 327 19.37 7.65 5.21
C LYS A 327 18.14 8.37 4.70
N ASN A 328 17.40 9.01 5.60
CA ASN A 328 16.22 9.78 5.26
C ASN A 328 16.56 10.97 4.36
N SER A 329 17.54 11.80 4.74
CA SER A 329 17.98 12.94 3.95
C SER A 329 18.43 12.53 2.55
N PHE A 330 19.22 11.46 2.43
CA PHE A 330 19.64 10.94 1.11
C PHE A 330 18.44 10.55 0.23
N ALA A 331 17.41 9.93 0.80
CA ALA A 331 16.23 9.54 0.05
C ALA A 331 15.36 10.72 -0.36
N LEU A 332 15.21 11.73 0.51
CA LEU A 332 14.49 12.97 0.19
C LEU A 332 15.22 13.76 -0.90
N ASP A 333 16.55 13.82 -0.86
CA ASP A 333 17.36 14.44 -1.91
C ASP A 333 17.16 13.75 -3.27
N LEU A 334 16.97 12.43 -3.29
CA LEU A 334 16.65 11.68 -4.50
C LEU A 334 15.21 11.92 -4.98
N LEU A 335 14.25 11.93 -4.06
CA LEU A 335 12.83 12.14 -4.35
C LEU A 335 12.59 13.52 -4.99
N TYR A 336 13.22 14.54 -4.45
CA TYR A 336 13.09 15.94 -4.88
C TYR A 336 14.21 16.38 -5.83
N LYS A 337 14.99 15.45 -6.38
CA LYS A 337 16.08 15.77 -7.31
C LYS A 337 15.56 16.41 -8.59
N ASP A 338 16.13 17.56 -8.96
CA ASP A 338 15.84 18.24 -10.23
C ASP A 338 16.19 17.36 -11.44
N PHE A 339 15.22 17.20 -12.34
CA PHE A 339 15.36 16.46 -13.59
C PHE A 339 16.44 17.05 -14.52
N TYR A 340 16.50 18.38 -14.65
CA TYR A 340 17.42 19.07 -15.57
C TYR A 340 18.89 19.05 -15.14
N SER A 341 19.23 18.51 -13.98
CA SER A 341 20.59 18.52 -13.46
C SER A 341 21.57 17.57 -14.18
N ASN A 342 21.09 16.64 -15.03
CA ASN A 342 21.93 15.58 -15.64
C ASN A 342 21.55 15.16 -17.07
N ILE A 343 20.75 15.93 -17.81
CA ILE A 343 20.46 15.60 -19.22
C ILE A 343 21.44 16.31 -20.12
N ASP A 344 22.41 15.54 -20.62
CA ASP A 344 23.26 15.94 -21.74
C ASP A 344 22.43 15.86 -23.03
N PHE A 345 21.86 17.00 -23.45
CA PHE A 345 21.04 17.14 -24.66
C PHE A 345 21.83 16.93 -25.97
N THR A 346 23.09 16.45 -25.92
CA THR A 346 23.94 16.24 -27.10
C THR A 346 24.08 14.79 -27.54
N THR A 347 23.61 13.81 -26.77
CA THR A 347 23.42 12.44 -27.27
C THR A 347 22.02 12.29 -27.82
N SER A 348 21.87 12.59 -29.11
CA SER A 348 20.81 12.00 -29.92
C SER A 348 20.86 10.48 -29.73
N TYR A 349 19.89 9.92 -29.00
CA TYR A 349 19.65 8.49 -29.10
C TYR A 349 19.11 8.28 -30.52
N ASN A 350 19.98 7.83 -31.42
CA ASN A 350 19.56 7.32 -32.72
C ASN A 350 18.76 6.04 -32.48
N SER A 351 17.47 6.19 -32.20
CA SER A 351 16.50 5.13 -32.45
C SER A 351 16.07 5.21 -33.92
N GLU A 352 17.00 4.87 -34.82
CA GLU A 352 16.57 4.13 -36.02
C GLU A 352 16.17 2.72 -35.55
N ILE A 353 15.03 2.63 -34.86
CA ILE A 353 14.28 1.40 -34.81
C ILE A 353 13.40 1.43 -36.06
N ASN A 354 13.94 0.86 -37.14
CA ASN A 354 13.11 0.44 -38.26
C ASN A 354 12.10 -0.59 -37.71
N LEU A 355 10.85 -0.19 -37.55
CA LEU A 355 9.74 -1.06 -37.14
C LEU A 355 9.30 -2.04 -38.26
N GLU A 356 10.10 -2.23 -39.31
CA GLU A 356 9.81 -3.17 -40.40
C GLU A 356 10.71 -4.42 -40.43
N ASP A 357 11.62 -4.64 -39.48
CA ASP A 357 12.45 -5.86 -39.49
C ASP A 357 12.77 -6.43 -38.10
N THR A 358 11.80 -6.43 -37.18
CA THR A 358 11.84 -7.41 -36.09
C THR A 358 11.34 -8.72 -36.67
N GLY A 359 12.25 -9.61 -37.08
CA GLY A 359 11.95 -10.97 -37.55
C GLY A 359 11.29 -11.88 -36.50
N ILE A 360 10.30 -11.38 -35.77
CA ILE A 360 9.39 -12.10 -34.90
C ILE A 360 8.41 -12.81 -35.84
N PRO A 361 8.44 -14.15 -35.93
CA PRO A 361 7.48 -14.86 -36.75
C PRO A 361 6.06 -14.57 -36.25
N ASP A 362 5.09 -14.41 -37.17
CA ASP A 362 3.65 -14.17 -36.92
C ASP A 362 3.01 -15.08 -35.86
N LYS A 363 3.68 -16.17 -35.44
CA LYS A 363 3.24 -17.08 -34.37
C LYS A 363 3.40 -16.56 -32.93
N TRP A 364 4.01 -15.39 -32.73
CA TRP A 364 4.20 -14.78 -31.39
C TRP A 364 3.44 -13.47 -31.19
N ARG A 365 2.55 -13.09 -32.12
CA ARG A 365 1.44 -12.22 -31.76
C ARG A 365 0.57 -13.01 -30.79
N PHE A 366 0.66 -12.68 -29.51
CA PHE A 366 -0.33 -13.13 -28.54
C PHE A 366 -1.72 -12.79 -29.13
N PRO A 367 -2.70 -13.70 -29.05
CA PRO A 367 -4.05 -13.37 -29.50
C PRO A 367 -4.47 -12.07 -28.80
N THR A 368 -4.96 -11.11 -29.58
CA THR A 368 -5.56 -9.90 -29.00
C THR A 368 -6.59 -10.38 -27.98
N PRO A 369 -6.49 -9.98 -26.70
CA PRO A 369 -7.45 -10.40 -25.70
C PRO A 369 -8.86 -10.08 -26.22
N GLU A 370 -9.80 -11.02 -26.14
CA GLU A 370 -11.20 -10.75 -26.47
C GLU A 370 -11.77 -9.83 -25.38
N ILE A 371 -11.62 -8.53 -25.57
CA ILE A 371 -12.34 -7.53 -24.80
C ILE A 371 -13.82 -7.66 -25.18
N PRO A 372 -14.73 -7.78 -24.21
CA PRO A 372 -16.17 -7.73 -24.50
C PRO A 372 -16.53 -6.45 -25.29
N ASP A 373 -17.55 -6.54 -26.14
CA ASP A 373 -18.12 -5.40 -26.89
C ASP A 373 -19.62 -5.34 -26.58
N LYS A 374 -19.94 -4.76 -25.42
CA LYS A 374 -21.29 -4.73 -24.84
C LYS A 374 -21.92 -3.34 -24.88
N TRP A 375 -21.11 -2.31 -24.78
CA TRP A 375 -21.44 -0.91 -24.72
C TRP A 375 -20.90 -0.21 -25.99
N ARG A 376 -21.36 1.00 -26.24
CA ARG A 376 -20.97 1.75 -27.44
C ARG A 376 -20.34 3.07 -27.03
N PHE A 377 -19.15 2.99 -26.43
CA PHE A 377 -18.45 4.20 -26.05
C PHE A 377 -17.92 4.92 -27.30
N PRO A 378 -17.84 6.26 -27.28
CA PRO A 378 -17.34 7.01 -28.41
C PRO A 378 -15.81 6.92 -28.47
N ALA A 379 -15.23 6.91 -29.68
CA ALA A 379 -13.81 7.18 -29.84
C ALA A 379 -13.55 8.67 -29.59
N LEU A 380 -12.87 8.99 -28.49
CA LEU A 380 -12.54 10.37 -28.11
C LEU A 380 -11.10 10.72 -28.45
N GLY A 381 -10.18 9.75 -28.39
CA GLY A 381 -8.80 10.01 -28.75
C GLY A 381 -8.59 10.27 -30.23
N SER A 382 -7.65 11.16 -30.52
CA SER A 382 -7.31 11.65 -31.84
C SER A 382 -5.82 11.52 -32.11
N LYS A 383 -5.41 11.60 -33.38
CA LYS A 383 -3.99 11.66 -33.76
C LYS A 383 -3.40 13.07 -33.73
N GLU A 384 -4.25 14.08 -33.65
CA GLU A 384 -3.86 15.48 -33.84
C GLU A 384 -3.70 16.23 -32.51
N LYS A 385 -4.45 15.83 -31.47
CA LYS A 385 -4.46 16.48 -30.16
C LYS A 385 -3.83 15.59 -29.09
N LEU A 386 -3.56 16.13 -27.90
CA LEU A 386 -3.32 15.35 -26.69
C LEU A 386 -4.64 15.12 -25.96
N ASP A 387 -5.08 13.87 -25.86
CA ASP A 387 -6.32 13.51 -25.19
C ASP A 387 -6.04 12.85 -23.83
N ILE A 388 -6.43 13.51 -22.73
CA ILE A 388 -6.17 13.06 -21.36
C ILE A 388 -7.44 13.01 -20.51
N ILE A 389 -7.60 11.92 -19.75
CA ILE A 389 -8.72 11.72 -18.83
C ILE A 389 -8.23 11.63 -17.39
N THR A 390 -9.00 12.22 -16.46
CA THR A 390 -8.98 11.85 -15.03
C THR A 390 -10.22 11.05 -14.68
N TRP A 391 -10.06 9.99 -13.89
CA TRP A 391 -11.13 9.04 -13.58
C TRP A 391 -10.97 8.43 -12.18
N ASN A 392 -11.75 8.90 -11.22
CA ASN A 392 -11.91 8.18 -9.95
C ASN A 392 -12.74 6.91 -10.22
N CYS A 393 -12.20 5.74 -9.88
CA CYS A 393 -12.87 4.45 -10.13
C CYS A 393 -13.45 3.80 -8.86
N GLU A 394 -13.65 4.58 -7.80
CA GLU A 394 -14.30 4.21 -6.53
C GLU A 394 -14.04 2.76 -6.04
N PHE A 395 -13.07 2.58 -5.15
CA PHE A 395 -12.69 1.25 -4.63
C PHE A 395 -12.33 0.19 -5.69
N PHE A 396 -11.81 0.57 -6.87
CA PHE A 396 -11.54 -0.35 -7.98
C PHE A 396 -10.88 -1.69 -7.55
N PRO A 397 -11.42 -2.85 -7.97
CA PRO A 397 -12.70 -3.03 -8.69
C PRO A 397 -13.92 -3.01 -7.74
N THR A 398 -15.01 -2.37 -8.15
CA THR A 398 -16.26 -2.30 -7.36
C THR A 398 -17.15 -3.56 -7.54
N ALA A 399 -17.08 -4.21 -8.70
CA ALA A 399 -17.83 -5.40 -9.07
C ALA A 399 -16.91 -6.45 -9.73
N ASP A 400 -15.79 -6.76 -9.06
CA ASP A 400 -14.85 -7.84 -9.41
C ASP A 400 -14.53 -7.92 -10.92
N GLU A 401 -14.82 -9.06 -11.58
CA GLU A 401 -14.45 -9.30 -12.98
C GLU A 401 -15.27 -8.45 -13.94
N GLU A 402 -16.52 -8.15 -13.60
CA GLU A 402 -17.36 -7.27 -14.40
C GLU A 402 -16.81 -5.85 -14.49
N THR A 403 -16.15 -5.35 -13.43
CA THR A 403 -15.44 -4.06 -13.48
C THR A 403 -14.26 -4.10 -14.46
N ILE A 404 -13.45 -5.17 -14.44
CA ILE A 404 -12.32 -5.32 -15.38
C ILE A 404 -12.83 -5.28 -16.82
N ASN A 405 -13.87 -6.04 -17.11
CA ASN A 405 -14.44 -6.12 -18.46
C ASN A 405 -15.02 -4.77 -18.91
N ALA A 406 -15.82 -4.12 -18.06
CA ALA A 406 -16.44 -2.84 -18.39
C ALA A 406 -15.42 -1.71 -18.58
N LEU A 407 -14.42 -1.64 -17.70
CA LEU A 407 -13.42 -0.58 -17.76
C LEU A 407 -12.43 -0.80 -18.90
N SER A 408 -12.01 -2.04 -19.18
CA SER A 408 -11.15 -2.33 -20.34
C SER A 408 -11.83 -2.03 -21.67
N GLU A 409 -13.11 -2.37 -21.83
CA GLU A 409 -13.90 -2.01 -23.00
C GLU A 409 -14.01 -0.49 -23.17
N ALA A 410 -14.32 0.23 -22.08
CA ALA A 410 -14.37 1.68 -22.11
C ALA A 410 -13.03 2.30 -22.52
N ILE A 411 -11.92 1.86 -21.94
CA ILE A 411 -10.58 2.39 -22.28
C ILE A 411 -10.24 2.11 -23.75
N TYR A 412 -10.53 0.90 -24.23
CA TYR A 412 -10.28 0.51 -25.61
C TYR A 412 -11.07 1.37 -26.60
N ASP A 413 -12.37 1.54 -26.38
CA ASP A 413 -13.24 2.32 -27.25
C ASP A 413 -12.95 3.83 -27.19
N LEU A 414 -12.74 4.39 -26.00
CA LEU A 414 -12.40 5.80 -25.81
C LEU A 414 -11.08 6.15 -26.53
N ASN A 415 -10.12 5.22 -26.52
CA ASN A 415 -8.85 5.29 -27.24
C ASN A 415 -8.06 6.59 -26.99
N VAL A 416 -8.12 7.14 -25.77
CA VAL A 416 -7.41 8.37 -25.40
C VAL A 416 -5.93 8.13 -25.14
N ASP A 417 -5.12 9.19 -25.11
CA ASP A 417 -3.67 9.03 -25.04
C ASP A 417 -3.19 8.69 -23.63
N ILE A 418 -3.80 9.30 -22.61
CA ILE A 418 -3.44 9.13 -21.19
C ILE A 418 -4.71 9.07 -20.32
N ILE A 419 -4.75 8.16 -19.35
CA ILE A 419 -5.79 8.13 -18.32
C ILE A 419 -5.16 8.02 -16.94
N ALA A 420 -5.59 8.88 -16.03
CA ALA A 420 -5.16 8.88 -14.65
C ALA A 420 -6.30 8.42 -13.74
N PHE A 421 -6.07 7.30 -13.06
CA PHE A 421 -7.03 6.64 -12.20
C PHE A 421 -6.79 6.93 -10.71
N GLN A 422 -7.87 7.06 -9.95
CA GLN A 422 -7.85 7.13 -8.49
C GLN A 422 -8.59 5.93 -7.87
N GLU A 423 -8.26 5.64 -6.61
CA GLU A 423 -8.86 4.57 -5.80
C GLU A 423 -8.62 3.12 -6.28
N ILE A 424 -7.42 2.84 -6.78
CA ILE A 424 -7.01 1.47 -7.13
C ILE A 424 -6.74 0.67 -5.85
N LYS A 425 -7.74 -0.10 -5.41
CA LYS A 425 -7.65 -0.89 -4.18
C LYS A 425 -6.91 -2.22 -4.38
N LYS A 426 -7.04 -2.83 -5.56
CA LYS A 426 -6.46 -4.15 -5.88
C LYS A 426 -5.50 -4.06 -7.07
N ASN A 427 -4.19 -3.95 -6.81
CA ASN A 427 -3.20 -3.79 -7.89
C ASN A 427 -3.08 -5.03 -8.79
N GLY A 428 -3.29 -6.23 -8.25
CA GLY A 428 -3.28 -7.46 -9.05
C GLY A 428 -4.41 -7.47 -10.09
N TRP A 429 -5.58 -6.95 -9.71
CA TRP A 429 -6.74 -6.79 -10.60
C TRP A 429 -6.51 -5.69 -11.63
N PHE A 430 -5.89 -4.59 -11.24
CA PHE A 430 -5.51 -3.52 -12.18
C PHE A 430 -4.52 -4.03 -13.22
N HIS A 431 -3.51 -4.81 -12.80
CA HIS A 431 -2.58 -5.45 -13.74
C HIS A 431 -3.31 -6.39 -14.72
N ARG A 432 -4.25 -7.22 -14.24
CA ARG A 432 -5.06 -8.09 -15.10
C ARG A 432 -5.88 -7.29 -16.13
N MET A 433 -6.40 -6.12 -15.76
CA MET A 433 -7.05 -5.22 -16.72
C MET A 433 -6.05 -4.71 -17.77
N MET A 434 -4.83 -4.36 -17.36
CA MET A 434 -3.79 -3.90 -18.30
C MET A 434 -3.31 -5.01 -19.25
N GLU A 435 -3.36 -6.28 -18.85
CA GLU A 435 -3.11 -7.42 -19.76
C GLU A 435 -4.12 -7.47 -20.93
N LEU A 436 -5.31 -6.89 -20.77
CA LEU A 436 -6.32 -6.76 -21.83
C LEU A 436 -6.05 -5.58 -22.77
N LEU A 437 -5.16 -4.65 -22.39
CA LEU A 437 -4.94 -3.36 -23.06
C LEU A 437 -3.49 -3.24 -23.58
N PRO A 438 -3.08 -4.06 -24.56
CA PRO A 438 -1.68 -4.14 -25.00
C PRO A 438 -1.15 -2.87 -25.65
N ASP A 439 -2.01 -1.92 -26.05
CA ASP A 439 -1.59 -0.63 -26.62
C ASP A 439 -1.16 0.38 -25.53
N TYR A 440 -1.46 0.10 -24.27
CA TYR A 440 -1.12 0.96 -23.14
C TYR A 440 0.03 0.36 -22.32
N GLU A 441 0.86 1.24 -21.77
CA GLU A 441 1.71 0.97 -20.62
C GLU A 441 1.12 1.65 -19.39
N TYR A 442 1.59 1.31 -18.20
CA TYR A 442 1.08 1.90 -16.97
C TYR A 442 2.12 2.06 -15.86
N ILE A 443 1.81 2.98 -14.95
CA ILE A 443 2.44 3.11 -13.65
C ILE A 443 1.37 3.14 -12.56
N ILE A 444 1.74 2.72 -11.36
CA ILE A 444 0.91 2.74 -10.17
C ILE A 444 1.71 3.27 -8.98
N SER A 445 1.09 3.95 -8.02
CA SER A 445 1.76 4.40 -6.79
C SER A 445 2.45 3.24 -6.08
N ASP A 446 3.67 3.47 -5.61
CA ASP A 446 4.43 2.54 -4.77
C ASP A 446 4.37 2.90 -3.30
N GLN A 447 4.03 4.13 -2.93
CA GLN A 447 4.15 4.64 -1.55
C GLN A 447 2.82 4.94 -0.86
N SER A 448 1.69 4.77 -1.55
CA SER A 448 0.39 4.93 -0.91
C SER A 448 0.16 3.90 0.19
N SER A 449 -0.38 4.35 1.32
CA SER A 449 -0.80 3.53 2.45
C SER A 449 -2.29 3.18 2.42
N PHE A 450 -3.08 3.85 1.57
CA PHE A 450 -4.51 3.61 1.43
C PHE A 450 -4.98 3.80 -0.01
N MET A 451 -5.10 2.69 -0.76
CA MET A 451 -5.38 2.67 -2.21
C MET A 451 -4.34 3.39 -3.06
N ASN A 452 -4.16 2.90 -4.27
CA ASN A 452 -3.18 3.44 -5.20
C ASN A 452 -3.82 4.38 -6.22
N GLN A 453 -2.96 5.17 -6.84
CA GLN A 453 -3.29 5.92 -8.03
C GLN A 453 -2.54 5.31 -9.20
N ALA A 454 -3.08 5.38 -10.41
CA ALA A 454 -2.43 4.85 -11.59
C ALA A 454 -2.48 5.85 -12.74
N ILE A 455 -1.52 5.75 -13.65
CA ILE A 455 -1.54 6.47 -14.93
C ILE A 455 -1.25 5.44 -16.01
N ILE A 456 -2.15 5.32 -16.99
CA ILE A 456 -1.94 4.53 -18.20
C ILE A 456 -1.69 5.49 -19.36
N TYR A 457 -0.90 5.05 -20.34
CA TYR A 457 -0.53 5.88 -21.49
C TYR A 457 -0.22 5.02 -22.71
N LYS A 458 -0.49 5.54 -23.92
CA LYS A 458 -0.17 4.82 -25.16
C LYS A 458 1.33 4.61 -25.34
N ARG A 459 1.73 3.35 -25.45
CA ARG A 459 3.16 2.96 -25.43
C ARG A 459 3.95 3.41 -26.66
N ASP A 460 3.27 3.62 -27.79
CA ASP A 460 3.86 4.06 -29.05
C ASP A 460 3.94 5.59 -29.16
N GLN A 461 3.32 6.34 -28.25
CA GLN A 461 3.28 7.80 -28.27
C GLN A 461 4.15 8.47 -27.20
N PHE A 462 4.43 7.78 -26.10
CA PHE A 462 5.15 8.35 -24.96
C PHE A 462 6.29 7.47 -24.48
N GLU A 463 7.34 8.14 -24.01
CA GLU A 463 8.37 7.56 -23.15
C GLU A 463 8.13 8.02 -21.72
N LEU A 464 8.02 7.11 -20.76
CA LEU A 464 8.06 7.46 -19.34
C LEU A 464 9.50 7.79 -18.95
N ILE A 465 9.70 9.03 -18.52
CA ILE A 465 11.02 9.56 -18.20
C ILE A 465 11.29 9.47 -16.70
N ARG A 466 10.29 9.83 -15.88
CA ARG A 466 10.43 9.86 -14.43
C ARG A 466 9.09 9.59 -13.76
N LYS A 467 9.12 8.81 -12.67
CA LYS A 467 8.01 8.58 -11.73
C LYS A 467 8.43 9.08 -10.35
N VAL A 468 7.62 9.92 -9.72
CA VAL A 468 7.86 10.46 -8.37
C VAL A 468 6.53 10.54 -7.62
N GLU A 469 6.55 10.28 -6.32
CA GLU A 469 5.40 10.50 -5.44
C GLU A 469 5.76 11.56 -4.40
N PRO A 470 5.63 12.86 -4.73
CA PRO A 470 5.95 13.93 -3.78
C PRO A 470 5.12 13.79 -2.50
N PHE A 471 5.71 14.19 -1.37
CA PHE A 471 5.10 14.16 -0.05
C PHE A 471 4.84 12.76 0.53
N ALA A 472 5.37 11.69 -0.06
CA ALA A 472 5.25 10.33 0.48
C ALA A 472 5.84 10.18 1.89
N GLU A 473 6.80 11.03 2.27
CA GLU A 473 7.32 11.13 3.64
C GLU A 473 6.34 11.73 4.65
N ASN A 474 5.31 12.45 4.18
CA ASN A 474 4.28 13.08 5.00
C ASN A 474 2.97 13.28 4.21
N ASP A 475 2.29 12.16 3.95
CA ASP A 475 1.09 12.12 3.13
C ASP A 475 -0.21 12.45 3.88
N TYR A 476 -0.11 12.93 5.13
CA TYR A 476 -1.28 13.16 5.99
C TYR A 476 -2.33 14.05 5.32
N ASN A 477 -1.93 15.13 4.65
CA ASN A 477 -2.89 16.01 3.98
C ASN A 477 -3.57 15.34 2.76
N TYR A 478 -2.92 14.34 2.17
CA TYR A 478 -3.41 13.54 1.04
C TYR A 478 -4.07 12.21 1.46
N ALA A 479 -4.25 11.97 2.76
CA ALA A 479 -5.00 10.82 3.27
C ALA A 479 -4.42 9.45 2.92
N GLY A 480 -3.09 9.32 2.99
CA GLY A 480 -2.44 8.04 2.68
C GLY A 480 -2.17 7.83 1.20
N ARG A 481 -2.40 8.85 0.36
CA ARG A 481 -2.35 8.80 -1.11
C ARG A 481 -1.53 9.97 -1.65
N PRO A 482 -0.20 9.99 -1.45
CA PRO A 482 0.64 11.06 -1.98
C PRO A 482 0.45 11.17 -3.51
N PRO A 483 0.44 12.39 -4.08
CA PRO A 483 0.23 12.56 -5.52
C PRO A 483 1.20 11.71 -6.35
N LEU A 484 0.72 11.10 -7.42
CA LEU A 484 1.54 10.35 -8.36
C LEU A 484 1.94 11.26 -9.53
N ARG A 485 3.22 11.63 -9.61
CA ARG A 485 3.79 12.37 -10.73
C ARG A 485 4.45 11.43 -11.74
N ALA A 486 4.17 11.68 -13.01
CA ALA A 486 4.86 11.09 -14.14
C ALA A 486 5.30 12.16 -15.12
N ASP A 487 6.57 12.14 -15.47
CA ASP A 487 7.10 12.95 -16.55
C ASP A 487 7.24 12.10 -17.80
N PHE A 488 6.69 12.60 -18.91
CA PHE A 488 6.65 11.91 -20.19
C PHE A 488 7.35 12.75 -21.26
N PHE A 489 8.03 12.08 -22.17
CA PHE A 489 8.37 12.65 -23.47
C PHE A 489 7.35 12.18 -24.50
N ARG A 490 6.75 13.10 -25.26
CA ARG A 490 5.79 12.77 -26.32
C ARG A 490 6.48 12.85 -27.68
N TYR A 491 6.43 11.78 -28.46
CA TYR A 491 7.14 11.71 -29.74
C TYR A 491 6.57 12.68 -30.79
N ALA A 492 5.25 12.85 -30.82
CA ALA A 492 4.55 13.59 -31.87
C ALA A 492 4.96 15.07 -31.94
N ASP A 493 5.25 15.70 -30.81
CA ASP A 493 5.60 17.12 -30.70
C ASP A 493 6.99 17.36 -30.10
N SER A 494 7.71 16.30 -29.73
CA SER A 494 9.02 16.35 -29.09
C SER A 494 9.04 17.21 -27.82
N LYS A 495 7.96 17.17 -27.03
CA LYS A 495 7.83 17.92 -25.76
C LYS A 495 7.81 17.00 -24.55
N TYR A 496 8.26 17.55 -23.43
CA TYR A 496 8.10 16.94 -22.12
C TYR A 496 6.81 17.43 -21.45
N TYR A 497 6.12 16.53 -20.77
CA TYR A 497 4.89 16.78 -20.01
C TYR A 497 5.05 16.24 -18.60
N SER A 498 4.63 17.02 -17.60
CA SER A 498 4.59 16.59 -16.20
C SER A 498 3.15 16.43 -15.76
N ILE A 499 2.73 15.18 -15.54
CA ILE A 499 1.36 14.84 -15.16
C ILE A 499 1.36 14.48 -13.69
N ILE A 500 0.51 15.14 -12.90
CA ILE A 500 0.32 14.84 -11.48
C ILE A 500 -1.11 14.36 -11.30
N ASN A 501 -1.25 13.10 -10.87
CA ASN A 501 -2.50 12.49 -10.46
C ASN A 501 -2.66 12.68 -8.94
N LEU A 502 -3.79 13.20 -8.48
CA LEU A 502 -4.09 13.43 -7.06
C LEU A 502 -5.43 12.81 -6.63
N HIS A 503 -5.52 12.49 -5.34
CA HIS A 503 -6.79 12.24 -4.69
C HIS A 503 -6.78 12.86 -3.29
N MET A 504 -7.50 13.97 -3.13
CA MET A 504 -7.53 14.69 -1.86
C MET A 504 -8.51 14.09 -0.85
N LYS A 505 -8.47 14.58 0.39
CA LYS A 505 -9.37 14.10 1.45
C LYS A 505 -10.83 14.53 1.22
N CYS A 506 -11.73 13.56 1.13
CA CYS A 506 -13.18 13.75 1.13
C CYS A 506 -13.75 14.08 2.54
N CYS A 507 -14.89 14.77 2.61
CA CYS A 507 -15.80 14.85 3.78
C CYS A 507 -15.26 15.39 5.13
N ASN A 508 -16.18 15.75 6.04
CA ASN A 508 -15.93 16.13 7.45
C ASN A 508 -14.89 17.27 7.62
N SER A 509 -13.90 17.08 8.50
CA SER A 509 -12.76 17.99 8.71
C SER A 509 -11.77 18.06 7.51
N GLY A 510 -12.17 17.55 6.35
CA GLY A 510 -11.36 17.43 5.14
C GLY A 510 -10.92 18.78 4.54
N LEU A 511 -11.75 19.83 4.61
CA LEU A 511 -11.44 21.10 3.94
C LEU A 511 -10.08 21.71 4.34
N ASN A 512 -9.75 21.71 5.64
CA ASN A 512 -8.45 22.23 6.08
C ASN A 512 -7.29 21.38 5.55
N ARG A 513 -7.46 20.04 5.48
CA ARG A 513 -6.46 19.15 4.89
C ARG A 513 -6.31 19.38 3.39
N ARG A 514 -7.41 19.60 2.67
CA ARG A 514 -7.39 19.97 1.24
C ARG A 514 -6.70 21.31 1.00
N LYS A 515 -6.98 22.33 1.81
CA LYS A 515 -6.27 23.62 1.74
C LYS A 515 -4.77 23.47 1.96
N ASN A 516 -4.37 22.69 2.95
CA ASN A 516 -2.95 22.40 3.20
C ASN A 516 -2.32 21.61 2.04
N ALA A 517 -3.00 20.56 1.54
CA ALA A 517 -2.57 19.78 0.39
C ALA A 517 -2.41 20.65 -0.86
N SER A 518 -3.39 21.50 -1.15
CA SER A 518 -3.34 22.44 -2.27
C SER A 518 -2.19 23.43 -2.15
N LYS A 519 -1.92 23.95 -0.93
CA LYS A 519 -0.76 24.82 -0.69
C LYS A 519 0.57 24.09 -0.88
N MET A 520 0.70 22.87 -0.35
CA MET A 520 1.89 22.02 -0.55
C MET A 520 2.13 21.77 -2.04
N LEU A 521 1.08 21.40 -2.77
CA LEU A 521 1.15 21.15 -4.21
C LEU A 521 1.51 22.41 -5.00
N TYR A 522 0.92 23.55 -4.65
CA TYR A 522 1.24 24.84 -5.26
C TYR A 522 2.70 25.21 -5.08
N ASP A 523 3.25 25.09 -3.86
CA ASP A 523 4.64 25.41 -3.58
C ASP A 523 5.59 24.50 -4.37
N TYR A 524 5.28 23.20 -4.43
CA TYR A 524 6.03 22.22 -5.19
C TYR A 524 6.03 22.52 -6.69
N VAL A 525 4.86 22.66 -7.31
CA VAL A 525 4.74 22.90 -8.75
C VAL A 525 5.30 24.28 -9.12
N SER A 526 5.09 25.31 -8.29
CA SER A 526 5.66 26.64 -8.53
C SER A 526 7.19 26.63 -8.50
N ASN A 527 7.79 25.92 -7.54
CA ASN A 527 9.24 25.76 -7.48
C ASN A 527 9.77 25.00 -8.70
N GLU A 528 9.07 23.96 -9.17
CA GLU A 528 9.43 23.27 -10.40
C GLU A 528 9.36 24.21 -11.63
N LEU A 529 8.33 25.06 -11.72
CA LEU A 529 8.27 26.07 -12.79
C LEU A 529 9.45 27.03 -12.74
N ASP A 530 9.80 27.51 -11.54
CA ASP A 530 10.93 28.41 -11.33
C ASP A 530 12.28 27.75 -11.71
N ASN A 531 12.35 26.41 -11.64
CA ASN A 531 13.49 25.58 -12.05
C ASN A 531 13.42 25.09 -13.52
N GLY A 532 12.50 25.64 -14.32
CA GLY A 532 12.52 25.49 -15.78
C GLY A 532 11.56 24.45 -16.36
N TYR A 533 10.69 23.83 -15.56
CA TYR A 533 9.57 23.06 -16.10
C TYR A 533 8.47 24.01 -16.58
N SER A 534 7.68 23.60 -17.58
CA SER A 534 6.69 24.51 -18.19
C SER A 534 5.35 23.88 -18.54
N ASN A 535 5.26 22.55 -18.52
CA ASN A 535 4.14 21.81 -19.10
C ASN A 535 3.51 20.90 -18.04
N PHE A 536 2.86 21.49 -17.04
CA PHE A 536 2.18 20.72 -16.01
C PHE A 536 0.70 20.50 -16.35
N ILE A 537 0.25 19.28 -16.10
CA ILE A 537 -1.16 18.89 -16.03
C ILE A 537 -1.37 18.25 -14.66
N VAL A 538 -2.15 18.89 -13.81
CA VAL A 538 -2.46 18.41 -12.47
C VAL A 538 -3.94 18.04 -12.45
N LEU A 539 -4.24 16.77 -12.30
CA LEU A 539 -5.59 16.23 -12.45
C LEU A 539 -5.91 15.20 -11.37
N GLY A 540 -7.18 14.88 -11.19
CA GLY A 540 -7.62 13.92 -10.19
C GLY A 540 -8.86 14.38 -9.44
N ASP A 541 -9.14 13.67 -8.36
CA ASP A 541 -10.23 13.99 -7.46
C ASP A 541 -9.77 14.98 -6.38
N TRP A 542 -10.11 16.26 -6.58
CA TRP A 542 -9.79 17.35 -5.66
C TRP A 542 -10.72 17.37 -4.44
N ASN A 543 -11.85 16.65 -4.48
CA ASN A 543 -12.85 16.61 -3.40
C ASN A 543 -13.37 18.00 -2.96
N ASP A 544 -13.32 18.98 -3.85
CA ASP A 544 -13.86 20.33 -3.69
C ASP A 544 -14.45 20.77 -5.03
N ASP A 545 -15.31 21.78 -5.01
CA ASP A 545 -15.96 22.29 -6.21
C ASP A 545 -15.53 23.75 -6.48
N LEU A 546 -15.08 24.04 -7.71
CA LEU A 546 -14.63 25.38 -8.11
C LEU A 546 -15.73 26.44 -7.99
N LYS A 547 -17.01 26.06 -7.91
CA LYS A 547 -18.14 26.98 -7.72
C LYS A 547 -18.29 27.48 -6.29
N ASP A 548 -17.66 26.82 -5.32
CA ASP A 548 -17.79 27.16 -3.91
C ASP A 548 -17.21 28.55 -3.60
N SER A 549 -17.71 29.19 -2.52
CA SER A 549 -17.30 30.55 -2.18
C SER A 549 -15.84 30.63 -1.74
N TYR A 550 -15.25 31.82 -1.82
CA TYR A 550 -13.92 32.08 -1.27
C TYR A 550 -13.79 31.55 0.17
N GLY A 551 -12.77 30.73 0.41
CA GLY A 551 -12.53 30.12 1.70
C GLY A 551 -13.36 28.87 2.00
N GLU A 552 -14.26 28.46 1.11
CA GLU A 552 -15.00 27.19 1.20
C GLU A 552 -14.39 26.09 0.33
N HIS A 553 -13.41 26.43 -0.51
CA HIS A 553 -12.63 25.50 -1.35
C HIS A 553 -11.12 25.55 -1.06
N CYS A 554 -10.36 24.63 -1.69
CA CYS A 554 -8.91 24.52 -1.58
C CYS A 554 -8.09 25.18 -2.72
N PHE A 555 -8.73 25.62 -3.80
CA PHE A 555 -8.03 26.09 -5.02
C PHE A 555 -7.27 27.41 -4.93
N GLN A 556 -7.43 28.17 -3.84
CA GLN A 556 -6.96 29.56 -3.74
C GLN A 556 -5.48 29.78 -4.13
N PRO A 557 -4.51 28.96 -3.68
CA PRO A 557 -3.10 29.15 -4.06
C PRO A 557 -2.87 29.19 -5.58
N PHE A 558 -3.62 28.38 -6.35
CA PHE A 558 -3.53 28.35 -7.81
C PHE A 558 -4.35 29.45 -8.48
N LEU A 559 -5.51 29.83 -7.93
CA LEU A 559 -6.35 30.89 -8.50
C LEU A 559 -5.69 32.27 -8.44
N ASP A 560 -4.82 32.50 -7.45
CA ASP A 560 -4.08 33.76 -7.27
C ASP A 560 -2.86 33.90 -8.20
N ASP A 561 -2.45 32.83 -8.88
CA ASP A 561 -1.24 32.79 -9.70
C ASP A 561 -1.58 32.58 -11.20
N GLN A 562 -1.33 33.61 -12.00
CA GLN A 562 -1.66 33.63 -13.43
C GLN A 562 -0.87 32.62 -14.28
N ARG A 563 0.15 31.96 -13.71
CA ARG A 563 0.84 30.85 -14.36
C ARG A 563 -0.04 29.61 -14.49
N PHE A 564 -1.14 29.52 -13.72
CA PHE A 564 -2.03 28.38 -13.69
C PHE A 564 -3.48 28.78 -13.99
N HIS A 565 -4.27 27.81 -14.45
CA HIS A 565 -5.73 27.90 -14.41
C HIS A 565 -6.35 26.50 -14.51
N PHE A 566 -7.58 26.37 -14.02
CA PHE A 566 -8.36 25.15 -14.15
C PHE A 566 -9.10 25.17 -15.47
N VAL A 567 -8.86 24.21 -16.36
CA VAL A 567 -9.61 24.13 -17.63
C VAL A 567 -11.07 23.78 -17.38
N THR A 568 -11.35 23.04 -16.30
CA THR A 568 -12.69 22.65 -15.86
C THR A 568 -13.56 23.82 -15.42
N GLU A 569 -12.99 25.02 -15.20
CA GLU A 569 -13.78 26.23 -14.90
C GLU A 569 -14.85 26.52 -15.98
N LYS A 570 -14.65 26.03 -17.22
CA LYS A 570 -15.59 26.20 -18.33
C LYS A 570 -16.88 25.38 -18.20
N ILE A 571 -16.91 24.34 -17.36
CA ILE A 571 -18.00 23.35 -17.31
C ILE A 571 -18.60 23.14 -15.91
N VAL A 572 -18.01 23.72 -14.86
CA VAL A 572 -18.46 23.51 -13.46
C VAL A 572 -19.86 24.08 -13.16
N ASP A 573 -20.29 25.10 -13.90
CA ASP A 573 -21.63 25.70 -13.73
C ASP A 573 -22.75 24.90 -14.41
N ASP A 574 -22.43 23.87 -15.21
CA ASP A 574 -23.40 22.98 -15.85
C ASP A 574 -23.61 21.72 -15.01
N PRO A 575 -24.77 21.53 -14.35
CA PRO A 575 -25.02 20.35 -13.52
C PRO A 575 -24.98 19.03 -14.31
N SER A 576 -25.18 19.06 -15.64
CA SER A 576 -25.06 17.85 -16.47
C SER A 576 -23.62 17.38 -16.66
N GLN A 577 -22.65 18.25 -16.32
CA GLN A 577 -21.23 17.97 -16.32
C GLN A 577 -20.70 17.57 -14.94
N ALA A 578 -21.55 17.53 -13.90
CA ALA A 578 -21.11 17.16 -12.56
C ALA A 578 -20.39 15.80 -12.56
N THR A 579 -19.21 15.75 -11.96
CA THR A 579 -18.40 14.52 -11.91
C THR A 579 -18.89 13.57 -10.84
N TYR A 580 -19.57 14.09 -9.81
CA TYR A 580 -20.32 13.31 -8.82
C TYR A 580 -21.82 13.63 -8.94
N PRO A 581 -22.58 12.92 -9.78
CA PRO A 581 -23.97 13.29 -10.12
C PRO A 581 -25.02 12.74 -9.12
N LYS A 582 -24.64 12.45 -7.88
CA LYS A 582 -25.51 11.79 -6.90
C LYS A 582 -26.27 12.78 -6.00
N GLU A 583 -27.59 12.70 -6.03
CA GLU A 583 -28.46 13.48 -5.13
C GLU A 583 -28.35 13.02 -3.67
N PRO A 584 -28.41 13.94 -2.67
CA PRO A 584 -28.62 15.39 -2.79
C PRO A 584 -27.33 16.22 -2.96
N TYR A 585 -26.20 15.58 -3.27
CA TYR A 585 -24.86 16.18 -3.19
C TYR A 585 -24.19 16.34 -4.56
N VAL A 586 -24.96 16.63 -5.62
CA VAL A 586 -24.45 16.79 -6.98
C VAL A 586 -23.31 17.82 -7.01
N SER A 587 -22.10 17.37 -7.34
CA SER A 587 -20.86 18.15 -7.21
C SER A 587 -19.88 17.88 -8.36
N PHE A 588 -19.01 18.85 -8.62
CA PHE A 588 -17.91 18.72 -9.57
C PHE A 588 -16.62 18.60 -8.75
N LEU A 589 -16.15 17.37 -8.53
CA LEU A 589 -15.04 17.07 -7.62
C LEU A 589 -13.72 16.77 -8.34
N ASP A 590 -13.81 16.34 -9.60
CA ASP A 590 -12.65 15.95 -10.40
C ASP A 590 -12.25 17.11 -11.29
N HIS A 591 -11.05 17.66 -11.13
CA HIS A 591 -10.63 18.86 -11.84
C HIS A 591 -9.29 18.68 -12.54
N ILE A 592 -9.11 19.44 -13.62
CA ILE A 592 -7.86 19.48 -14.39
C ILE A 592 -7.32 20.92 -14.33
N LEU A 593 -6.17 21.07 -13.70
CA LEU A 593 -5.37 22.28 -13.65
C LEU A 593 -4.21 22.16 -14.65
N VAL A 594 -3.93 23.23 -15.38
CA VAL A 594 -2.80 23.26 -16.31
C VAL A 594 -2.01 24.55 -16.16
N THR A 595 -0.74 24.51 -16.56
CA THR A 595 0.06 25.72 -16.76
C THR A 595 -0.42 26.50 -17.97
N ASN A 596 -0.55 27.82 -17.81
CA ASN A 596 -1.04 28.74 -18.85
C ASN A 596 -0.13 28.80 -20.09
N THR A 597 1.15 28.43 -19.95
CA THR A 597 2.09 28.24 -21.06
C THR A 597 1.78 27.04 -21.92
N LEU A 598 1.16 26.00 -21.36
CA LEU A 598 0.80 24.77 -22.06
C LEU A 598 -0.53 24.91 -22.79
N VAL A 599 -1.57 25.27 -22.04
CA VAL A 599 -2.89 25.58 -22.56
C VAL A 599 -3.22 27.01 -22.13
N PRO A 600 -3.31 27.99 -23.04
CA PRO A 600 -3.65 29.35 -22.63
C PRO A 600 -5.11 29.46 -22.17
N ARG A 601 -5.37 30.15 -21.06
CA ARG A 601 -6.71 30.29 -20.43
C ARG A 601 -7.82 30.71 -21.38
N TYR A 602 -7.52 31.65 -22.27
CA TYR A 602 -8.47 32.20 -23.24
C TYR A 602 -8.39 31.54 -24.63
N SER A 603 -7.69 30.41 -24.74
CA SER A 603 -7.63 29.64 -25.98
C SER A 603 -8.96 28.96 -26.29
N THR A 604 -9.31 28.94 -27.58
CA THR A 604 -10.39 28.11 -28.15
C THR A 604 -9.87 26.78 -28.68
N GLY A 605 -8.56 26.52 -28.58
CA GLY A 605 -7.90 25.34 -29.14
C GLY A 605 -7.98 24.08 -28.27
N PHE A 606 -8.72 24.12 -27.16
CA PHE A 606 -8.93 22.96 -26.30
C PHE A 606 -10.41 22.70 -26.03
N GLU A 607 -10.73 21.44 -25.79
CA GLU A 607 -12.04 20.94 -25.40
C GLU A 607 -11.93 20.30 -24.02
N VAL A 608 -12.94 20.53 -23.18
CA VAL A 608 -13.05 19.94 -21.84
C VAL A 608 -14.49 19.52 -21.62
N SER A 609 -14.69 18.29 -21.14
CA SER A 609 -16.03 17.75 -20.89
C SER A 609 -15.99 16.57 -19.93
N THR A 610 -17.08 16.40 -19.19
CA THR A 610 -17.38 15.18 -18.43
C THR A 610 -18.02 14.16 -19.37
N ILE A 611 -17.51 12.94 -19.35
CA ILE A 611 -18.00 11.87 -20.21
C ILE A 611 -19.18 11.19 -19.51
N ASN A 612 -20.38 11.31 -20.08
CA ASN A 612 -21.58 10.70 -19.54
C ASN A 612 -21.62 9.18 -19.80
N MET A 613 -20.83 8.43 -19.03
CA MET A 613 -20.69 6.97 -19.13
C MET A 613 -22.03 6.24 -19.03
N GLY A 614 -22.91 6.68 -18.13
CA GLY A 614 -24.26 6.12 -17.98
C GLY A 614 -25.09 6.17 -19.27
N GLY A 615 -24.91 7.21 -20.09
CA GLY A 615 -25.56 7.35 -21.40
C GLY A 615 -25.20 6.23 -22.40
N TYR A 616 -24.00 5.66 -22.29
CA TYR A 616 -23.53 4.54 -23.12
C TYR A 616 -23.82 3.18 -22.48
N MET A 617 -23.94 3.13 -21.16
CA MET A 617 -24.14 1.89 -20.39
C MET A 617 -25.59 1.50 -20.15
N GLY A 618 -26.55 2.31 -20.61
CA GLY A 618 -27.99 2.10 -20.44
C GLY A 618 -28.56 2.68 -19.14
N GLY A 619 -27.77 3.47 -18.41
CA GLY A 619 -28.17 4.16 -17.18
C GLY A 619 -27.00 4.39 -16.23
N TYR A 620 -27.09 5.44 -15.40
CA TYR A 620 -26.08 5.74 -14.38
C TYR A 620 -25.99 4.63 -13.33
N ASP A 621 -27.11 4.03 -12.90
CA ASP A 621 -27.10 2.92 -11.94
C ASP A 621 -26.28 1.70 -12.41
N ILE A 622 -26.23 1.46 -13.73
CA ILE A 622 -25.41 0.38 -14.31
C ILE A 622 -23.93 0.77 -14.28
N TYR A 623 -23.63 2.03 -14.60
CA TYR A 623 -22.28 2.58 -14.51
C TYR A 623 -21.75 2.55 -13.07
N GLU A 624 -22.53 3.06 -12.10
CA GLU A 624 -22.18 3.10 -10.68
C GLU A 624 -21.91 1.68 -10.15
N LYS A 625 -22.79 0.74 -10.48
CA LYS A 625 -22.62 -0.65 -10.05
C LYS A 625 -21.34 -1.31 -10.61
N LEU A 626 -20.92 -0.95 -11.82
CA LEU A 626 -19.86 -1.67 -12.53
C LEU A 626 -18.51 -0.97 -12.48
N ILE A 627 -18.48 0.36 -12.43
CA ILE A 627 -17.26 1.16 -12.56
C ILE A 627 -17.09 2.09 -11.37
N SER A 628 -17.95 3.11 -11.18
CA SER A 628 -17.74 4.13 -10.15
C SER A 628 -18.94 5.07 -9.98
N ASP A 629 -19.06 5.73 -8.83
CA ASP A 629 -19.93 6.88 -8.62
C ASP A 629 -19.33 8.24 -9.07
N HIS A 630 -18.14 8.27 -9.66
CA HIS A 630 -17.54 9.44 -10.30
C HIS A 630 -17.53 9.28 -11.83
N LEU A 631 -17.82 10.34 -12.59
CA LEU A 631 -17.71 10.37 -14.05
C LEU A 631 -16.33 10.90 -14.50
N PRO A 632 -15.72 10.33 -15.56
CA PRO A 632 -14.44 10.79 -16.06
C PRO A 632 -14.51 12.17 -16.72
N VAL A 633 -13.44 12.95 -16.60
CA VAL A 633 -13.29 14.27 -17.23
C VAL A 633 -12.19 14.22 -18.28
N LEU A 634 -12.54 14.58 -19.52
CA LEU A 634 -11.62 14.71 -20.67
C LEU A 634 -11.09 16.14 -20.78
N LEU A 635 -9.80 16.25 -21.09
CA LEU A 635 -9.18 17.43 -21.70
C LEU A 635 -8.52 17.02 -23.02
N SER A 636 -8.78 17.76 -24.09
CA SER A 636 -8.25 17.55 -25.44
C SER A 636 -7.68 18.86 -26.01
N PHE A 637 -6.40 18.92 -26.40
CA PHE A 637 -5.76 20.17 -26.87
C PHE A 637 -4.59 20.02 -27.84
#